data_AF-A0A9E5N1Y3-F1
#
_entry.id   AF-A0A9E5N1Y3-F1
#
_cell.length_a   1.000
_cell.length_b   1.000
_cell.length_c   1.000
_cell.angle_alpha   90.00
_cell.angle_beta   90.00
_cell.angle_gamma   90.00
#
_symmetry.space_group_name_H-M   'P 1'
#
loop_
_entity.id
_entity.type
_entity.pdbx_description
1 polymer ?
#
loop_
_entity_poly.entity_id
_entity_poly.type
_entity_poly.pdbx_seq_one_letter_code
_entity_poly.pdbx_strand_id
1 'polypeptide(L)'
;MSPRFPICRFSGPARDRRGLAVVIVLGVISLALAVSYAMMRSQTTTMLLQHNAARRSAARQAAHAGLSAALQMMHTTSWAGVGTTLEGQLSNTDSYQVQFVAGDTTITKTHPDWQEYPYRVTLFSTGYSADPAHPSARAVHRAMAVVQLVRRQLSPAVAGWGDVQNHTIFQWQSAKTYLEIPFRAEGPVHLQGPLQFFDDYPYPGRPFDGGIDEVALYSRVFSAGELQAIYDAALLPSDEVQDNMANIYASYGPIAWWRLNEAAEATTAVDQMKRHQGTYQGAVAGSDGVPGDYRGAAFDGLNDYVDLGQIDLSGSSMTILAWFRADDFDYADGRIISKATSPAVADHFWMLGTTESSGQIRLQFLLKTGGTTTELIASSGELQPGEWVFAAAVYDGSSMKLYQNGGLVGETSKLGTITTDPLVPVYLGDNPPGSTRARYFRDLSAMQQAGTGDYRTFEGPVDLPRSPTDAAVLSLLEDDQKIGINDIPVHNTPPFDPPDMVPTYQLYAGGPVYSATEIPASSLAGVSFTPDMQTNPLGFFYSNGELLLYDDVTIQGTLMGAGGNVDLRIAGTKVHISPAYIPPLLNASSAVELPSALVSDDLRLESGAEAVLRGMVTVWDEFEIKMGSQTTACDFEGRLATGALRVRSRYEWQQTETWWLSRANDFLAAVANNSPLAYFPQFVEAQQGLLVEPRLQIKPATQPVTYHWQDWSNPLFVPHPKDKALRWDLVQWVDDL
;
A
#
# COMPACT_ATOMS: atom_id res chain seq x y z
N MET A 1 -81.97 -86.28 43.63
CA MET A 1 -81.94 -87.73 43.92
C MET A 1 -81.00 -87.96 45.09
N SER A 2 -81.52 -88.29 46.26
CA SER A 2 -80.71 -88.88 47.34
C SER A 2 -80.27 -90.29 46.91
N PRO A 3 -79.14 -90.78 47.43
CA PRO A 3 -79.31 -91.86 48.39
C PRO A 3 -78.39 -91.77 49.63
N ARG A 4 -78.93 -92.33 50.70
CA ARG A 4 -78.33 -92.57 52.01
C ARG A 4 -77.41 -93.81 51.98
N PHE A 5 -76.28 -93.72 52.70
CA PHE A 5 -75.60 -94.71 53.56
C PHE A 5 -75.42 -96.20 53.12
N PRO A 6 -74.25 -96.81 53.41
CA PRO A 6 -74.13 -97.48 54.71
C PRO A 6 -72.79 -97.29 55.43
N ILE A 7 -72.89 -97.30 56.76
CA ILE A 7 -71.81 -97.34 57.75
C ILE A 7 -71.33 -98.79 57.85
N CYS A 8 -70.03 -99.03 57.68
CA CYS A 8 -69.36 -100.25 58.11
C CYS A 8 -68.26 -99.87 59.12
N ARG A 9 -68.44 -100.25 60.39
CA ARG A 9 -67.42 -100.18 61.43
C ARG A 9 -66.48 -101.38 61.29
N PHE A 10 -65.17 -101.13 61.20
CA PHE A 10 -64.13 -102.09 61.56
C PHE A 10 -63.16 -101.44 62.56
N SER A 11 -62.96 -102.14 63.66
CA SER A 11 -62.12 -101.83 64.81
C SER A 11 -60.73 -102.48 64.67
N GLY A 12 -59.65 -101.69 64.78
CA GLY A 12 -58.26 -102.15 64.88
C GLY A 12 -57.26 -101.00 64.67
N PRO A 13 -56.04 -101.09 65.23
CA PRO A 13 -55.61 -100.38 66.44
C PRO A 13 -55.06 -98.96 66.18
N ALA A 14 -55.22 -98.08 67.17
CA ALA A 14 -54.61 -96.76 67.21
C ALA A 14 -53.07 -96.87 67.27
N ARG A 15 -52.41 -96.74 66.11
CA ARG A 15 -50.97 -96.45 66.03
C ARG A 15 -50.79 -94.94 66.23
N ASP A 16 -50.03 -94.58 67.25
CA ASP A 16 -49.71 -93.22 67.66
C ASP A 16 -49.03 -92.43 66.50
N ARG A 17 -49.83 -91.71 65.70
CA ARG A 17 -49.36 -90.86 64.58
C ARG A 17 -48.87 -89.47 65.06
N ARG A 18 -48.53 -89.33 66.34
CA ARG A 18 -48.04 -88.06 66.92
C ARG A 18 -46.63 -87.70 66.42
N GLY A 19 -45.76 -88.67 66.18
CA GLY A 19 -44.40 -88.44 65.66
C GLY A 19 -44.34 -87.98 64.18
N LEU A 20 -45.14 -88.60 63.30
CA LEU A 20 -45.19 -88.24 61.88
C LEU A 20 -45.84 -86.86 61.66
N ALA A 21 -46.87 -86.53 62.44
CA ALA A 21 -47.49 -85.19 62.42
C ALA A 21 -46.50 -84.11 62.86
N VAL A 22 -45.67 -84.35 63.88
CA VAL A 22 -44.62 -83.41 64.33
C VAL A 22 -43.52 -83.24 63.28
N VAL A 23 -43.07 -84.30 62.60
CA VAL A 23 -42.07 -84.20 61.51
C VAL A 23 -42.63 -83.46 60.29
N ILE A 24 -43.89 -83.69 59.92
CA ILE A 24 -44.57 -82.95 58.84
C ILE A 24 -44.73 -81.47 59.23
N VAL A 25 -45.15 -81.18 60.45
CA VAL A 25 -45.28 -79.79 60.95
C VAL A 25 -43.93 -79.09 61.00
N LEU A 26 -42.87 -79.74 61.50
CA LEU A 26 -41.52 -79.17 61.50
C LEU A 26 -40.97 -79.00 60.07
N GLY A 27 -41.26 -79.93 59.15
CA GLY A 27 -40.93 -79.81 57.73
C GLY A 27 -41.67 -78.66 57.02
N VAL A 28 -42.95 -78.45 57.34
CA VAL A 28 -43.75 -77.34 56.82
C VAL A 28 -43.30 -76.01 57.42
N ILE A 29 -42.97 -75.95 58.72
CA ILE A 29 -42.44 -74.74 59.36
C ILE A 29 -41.06 -74.38 58.79
N SER A 30 -40.17 -75.34 58.62
CA SER A 30 -38.84 -75.09 58.05
C SER A 30 -38.91 -74.68 56.57
N LEU A 31 -39.79 -75.29 55.78
CA LEU A 31 -40.05 -74.85 54.40
C LEU A 31 -40.66 -73.43 54.37
N ALA A 32 -41.62 -73.13 55.24
CA ALA A 32 -42.23 -71.80 55.34
C ALA A 32 -41.22 -70.73 55.77
N LEU A 33 -40.31 -71.04 56.70
CA LEU A 33 -39.21 -70.15 57.11
C LEU A 33 -38.20 -69.95 55.96
N ALA A 34 -37.85 -71.01 55.23
CA ALA A 34 -36.95 -70.92 54.08
C ALA A 34 -37.54 -70.05 52.95
N VAL A 35 -38.83 -70.23 52.64
CA VAL A 35 -39.55 -69.40 51.65
C VAL A 35 -39.69 -67.96 52.13
N SER A 36 -40.00 -67.73 53.41
CA SER A 36 -40.11 -66.39 53.99
C SER A 36 -38.77 -65.65 53.99
N TYR A 37 -37.68 -66.34 54.34
CA TYR A 37 -36.33 -65.80 54.26
C TYR A 37 -35.91 -65.49 52.82
N ALA A 38 -36.20 -66.39 51.87
CA ALA A 38 -35.93 -66.16 50.45
C ALA A 38 -36.72 -64.97 49.89
N MET A 39 -38.00 -64.83 50.24
CA MET A 39 -38.84 -63.68 49.88
C MET A 39 -38.31 -62.39 50.48
N MET A 40 -37.98 -62.37 51.77
CA MET A 40 -37.43 -61.19 52.45
C MET A 40 -36.09 -60.77 51.82
N ARG A 41 -35.18 -61.72 51.56
CA ARG A 41 -33.91 -61.46 50.87
C ARG A 41 -34.12 -60.92 49.46
N SER A 42 -35.08 -61.47 48.70
CA SER A 42 -35.43 -60.99 47.37
C SER A 42 -35.98 -59.56 47.42
N GLN A 43 -36.92 -59.27 48.33
CA GLN A 43 -37.48 -57.93 48.53
C GLN A 43 -36.41 -56.92 48.93
N THR A 44 -35.52 -57.26 49.87
CA THR A 44 -34.40 -56.41 50.27
C THR A 44 -33.46 -56.14 49.09
N THR A 45 -33.15 -57.16 48.28
CA THR A 45 -32.29 -56.98 47.09
C THR A 45 -32.95 -56.08 46.04
N THR A 46 -34.25 -56.27 45.76
CA THR A 46 -35.00 -55.42 44.84
C THR A 46 -35.07 -53.97 45.33
N MET A 47 -35.31 -53.75 46.63
CA MET A 47 -35.32 -52.41 47.23
C MET A 47 -33.95 -51.73 47.09
N LEU A 48 -32.86 -52.45 47.37
CA LEU A 48 -31.49 -51.92 47.21
C LEU A 48 -31.19 -51.57 45.75
N LEU A 49 -31.62 -52.40 44.80
CA LEU A 49 -31.48 -52.12 43.37
C LEU A 49 -32.27 -50.87 42.96
N GLN A 50 -33.51 -50.71 43.45
CA GLN A 50 -34.33 -49.53 43.20
C GLN A 50 -33.71 -48.26 43.79
N HIS A 51 -33.22 -48.32 45.03
CA HIS A 51 -32.52 -47.18 45.66
C HIS A 51 -31.24 -46.82 44.90
N ASN A 52 -30.47 -47.81 44.45
CA ASN A 52 -29.27 -47.57 43.64
C ASN A 52 -29.61 -46.96 42.27
N ALA A 53 -30.67 -47.44 41.61
CA ALA A 53 -31.14 -46.87 40.35
C ALA A 53 -31.63 -45.42 40.52
N ALA A 54 -32.40 -45.14 41.58
CA ALA A 54 -32.85 -43.80 41.93
C ALA A 54 -31.66 -42.85 42.18
N ARG A 55 -30.66 -43.28 42.96
CA ARG A 55 -29.45 -42.49 43.21
C ARG A 55 -28.62 -42.21 41.96
N ARG A 56 -28.50 -43.19 41.05
CA ARG A 56 -27.86 -42.96 39.74
C ARG A 56 -28.61 -41.93 38.91
N SER A 57 -29.95 -41.99 38.90
CA SER A 57 -30.78 -41.00 38.22
C SER A 57 -30.64 -39.61 38.86
N ALA A 58 -30.62 -39.52 40.19
CA ALA A 58 -30.42 -38.27 40.92
C ALA A 58 -29.03 -37.67 40.66
N ALA A 59 -27.97 -38.48 40.66
CA ALA A 59 -26.62 -38.04 40.30
C ALA A 59 -26.55 -37.50 38.85
N ARG A 60 -27.24 -38.15 37.90
CA ARG A 60 -27.34 -37.65 36.52
C ARG A 60 -28.08 -36.32 36.42
N GLN A 61 -29.22 -36.18 37.11
CA GLN A 61 -29.95 -34.91 37.18
C GLN A 61 -29.10 -33.81 37.83
N ALA A 62 -28.33 -34.15 38.87
CA ALA A 62 -27.42 -33.21 39.51
C ALA A 62 -26.32 -32.73 38.56
N ALA A 63 -25.73 -33.63 37.75
CA ALA A 63 -24.77 -33.24 36.72
C ALA A 63 -25.39 -32.31 35.65
N HIS A 64 -26.62 -32.58 35.20
CA HIS A 64 -27.30 -31.72 34.23
C HIS A 64 -27.70 -30.36 34.81
N ALA A 65 -28.11 -30.32 36.07
CA ALA A 65 -28.34 -29.07 36.81
C ALA A 65 -27.05 -28.27 36.94
N GLY A 66 -25.93 -28.94 37.21
CA GLY A 66 -24.60 -28.32 37.23
C GLY A 66 -24.24 -27.68 35.88
N LEU A 67 -24.36 -28.42 34.77
CA LEU A 67 -24.13 -27.86 33.43
C LEU A 67 -25.04 -26.66 33.14
N SER A 68 -26.33 -26.75 33.48
CA SER A 68 -27.28 -25.65 33.28
C SER A 68 -26.90 -24.41 34.10
N ALA A 69 -26.51 -24.59 35.36
CA ALA A 69 -26.05 -23.50 36.23
C ALA A 69 -24.75 -22.87 35.72
N ALA A 70 -23.80 -23.70 35.24
CA ALA A 70 -22.56 -23.23 34.64
C ALA A 70 -22.81 -22.40 33.37
N LEU A 71 -23.66 -22.89 32.46
CA LEU A 71 -24.06 -22.17 31.25
C LEU A 71 -24.72 -20.83 31.57
N GLN A 72 -25.63 -20.79 32.54
CA GLN A 72 -26.24 -19.54 32.98
C GLN A 72 -25.22 -18.55 33.56
N MET A 73 -24.28 -19.04 34.38
CA MET A 73 -23.25 -18.22 35.00
C MET A 73 -22.27 -17.63 33.95
N MET A 74 -21.93 -18.37 32.90
CA MET A 74 -21.07 -17.86 31.82
C MET A 74 -21.70 -16.69 31.04
N HIS A 75 -23.02 -16.50 31.15
CA HIS A 75 -23.76 -15.36 30.59
C HIS A 75 -23.94 -14.21 31.59
N THR A 76 -23.19 -14.21 32.70
CA THR A 76 -23.11 -13.12 33.68
C THR A 76 -21.66 -12.71 33.94
N THR A 77 -21.46 -11.61 34.67
CA THR A 77 -20.12 -11.15 35.11
C THR A 77 -19.58 -11.93 36.31
N SER A 78 -20.32 -12.92 36.82
CA SER A 78 -19.93 -13.69 38.01
C SER A 78 -19.05 -14.90 37.68
N TRP A 79 -18.90 -15.26 36.40
CA TRP A 79 -18.01 -16.35 36.02
C TRP A 79 -16.55 -15.96 36.21
N ALA A 80 -15.85 -16.71 37.05
CA ALA A 80 -14.45 -16.48 37.39
C ALA A 80 -13.46 -17.00 36.32
N GLY A 81 -13.95 -17.60 35.22
CA GLY A 81 -13.15 -18.03 34.09
C GLY A 81 -12.76 -19.51 34.08
N VAL A 82 -11.94 -19.89 33.11
CA VAL A 82 -11.36 -21.24 32.96
C VAL A 82 -10.39 -21.55 34.10
N GLY A 83 -10.21 -22.83 34.41
CA GLY A 83 -9.42 -23.30 35.56
C GLY A 83 -10.14 -23.19 36.91
N THR A 84 -11.33 -22.59 36.95
CA THR A 84 -12.15 -22.50 38.15
C THR A 84 -13.15 -23.64 38.24
N THR A 85 -13.77 -23.80 39.41
CA THR A 85 -14.79 -24.82 39.67
C THR A 85 -16.04 -24.16 40.26
N LEU A 86 -17.21 -24.53 39.74
CA LEU A 86 -18.51 -24.18 40.31
C LEU A 86 -19.03 -25.37 41.12
N GLU A 87 -19.43 -25.12 42.35
CA GLU A 87 -20.08 -26.12 43.20
C GLU A 87 -21.49 -25.66 43.57
N GLY A 88 -22.42 -26.61 43.67
CA GLY A 88 -23.78 -26.34 44.11
C GLY A 88 -24.40 -27.52 44.83
N GLN A 89 -25.22 -27.23 45.83
CA GLN A 89 -26.05 -28.21 46.53
C GLN A 89 -27.50 -28.06 46.08
N LEU A 90 -28.09 -29.16 45.63
CA LEU A 90 -29.51 -29.21 45.23
C LEU A 90 -30.39 -29.68 46.40
N SER A 91 -29.82 -30.50 47.27
CA SER A 91 -30.44 -31.00 48.49
C SER A 91 -29.36 -31.33 49.53
N ASN A 92 -29.74 -31.88 50.68
CA ASN A 92 -28.78 -32.36 51.69
C ASN A 92 -27.96 -33.58 51.21
N THR A 93 -28.37 -34.25 50.13
CA THR A 93 -27.73 -35.47 49.62
C THR A 93 -27.25 -35.36 48.19
N ASP A 94 -27.75 -34.38 47.44
CA ASP A 94 -27.46 -34.21 46.01
C ASP A 94 -26.71 -32.90 45.77
N SER A 95 -25.59 -33.00 45.07
CA SER A 95 -24.73 -31.86 44.75
C SER A 95 -24.08 -32.05 43.38
N TYR A 96 -23.51 -30.98 42.86
CA TYR A 96 -22.73 -31.01 41.63
C TYR A 96 -21.45 -30.21 41.77
N GLN A 97 -20.49 -30.55 40.93
CA GLN A 97 -19.25 -29.81 40.72
C GLN A 97 -19.01 -29.68 39.22
N VAL A 98 -18.75 -28.47 38.73
CA VAL A 98 -18.45 -28.21 37.31
C VAL A 98 -17.07 -27.58 37.19
N GLN A 99 -16.21 -28.18 36.37
CA GLN A 99 -14.89 -27.65 36.04
C GLN A 99 -14.94 -26.97 34.67
N PHE A 100 -14.39 -25.77 34.57
CA PHE A 100 -14.26 -25.01 33.33
C PHE A 100 -12.86 -25.24 32.75
N VAL A 101 -12.75 -25.93 31.63
CA VAL A 101 -11.48 -26.22 30.96
C VAL A 101 -11.41 -25.42 29.66
N ALA A 102 -10.31 -24.72 29.45
CA ALA A 102 -10.10 -23.97 28.22
C ALA A 102 -9.94 -24.90 27.02
N GLY A 103 -10.50 -24.48 25.88
CA GLY A 103 -10.43 -25.25 24.65
C GLY A 103 -11.54 -26.28 24.53
N ASP A 104 -11.51 -26.96 23.39
CA ASP A 104 -12.34 -28.11 23.09
C ASP A 104 -11.50 -29.39 23.21
N THR A 105 -11.72 -30.13 24.29
CA THR A 105 -10.95 -31.35 24.58
C THR A 105 -11.28 -32.53 23.67
N THR A 106 -12.28 -32.38 22.79
CA THR A 106 -12.75 -33.44 21.89
C THR A 106 -12.10 -33.39 20.52
N ILE A 107 -11.45 -32.27 20.17
CA ILE A 107 -10.83 -32.05 18.85
C ILE A 107 -9.30 -32.07 18.94
N THR A 108 -8.66 -32.38 17.81
CA THR A 108 -7.19 -32.38 17.67
C THR A 108 -6.75 -31.42 16.56
N LYS A 109 -5.44 -31.18 16.43
CA LYS A 109 -4.84 -30.32 15.39
C LYS A 109 -5.28 -30.62 13.95
N THR A 110 -5.79 -31.82 13.69
CA THR A 110 -6.27 -32.24 12.35
C THR A 110 -7.76 -31.99 12.12
N HIS A 111 -8.50 -31.56 13.15
CA HIS A 111 -9.93 -31.31 13.05
C HIS A 111 -10.21 -30.01 12.26
N PRO A 112 -11.23 -29.95 11.39
CA PRO A 112 -11.56 -28.74 10.62
C PRO A 112 -11.79 -27.49 11.51
N ASP A 113 -12.43 -27.69 12.66
CA ASP A 113 -12.69 -26.63 13.64
C ASP A 113 -11.50 -26.34 14.57
N TRP A 114 -10.28 -26.80 14.27
CA TRP A 114 -9.15 -26.58 15.18
C TRP A 114 -8.87 -25.09 15.46
N GLN A 115 -9.16 -24.21 14.50
CA GLN A 115 -9.07 -22.76 14.67
C GLN A 115 -10.09 -22.19 15.68
N GLU A 116 -11.16 -22.92 15.97
CA GLU A 116 -12.17 -22.54 16.98
C GLU A 116 -11.77 -22.99 18.39
N TYR A 117 -10.77 -23.88 18.53
CA TYR A 117 -10.28 -24.39 19.82
C TYR A 117 -10.10 -23.29 20.88
N PRO A 118 -9.35 -22.20 20.64
CA PRO A 118 -9.06 -21.23 21.70
C PRO A 118 -10.27 -20.37 22.08
N TYR A 119 -11.36 -20.47 21.33
CA TYR A 119 -12.62 -19.76 21.56
C TYR A 119 -13.72 -20.66 22.14
N ARG A 120 -13.38 -21.91 22.46
CA ARG A 120 -14.27 -22.88 23.09
C ARG A 120 -13.89 -23.11 24.55
N VAL A 121 -14.88 -23.50 25.35
CA VAL A 121 -14.72 -23.92 26.75
C VAL A 121 -15.40 -25.26 26.94
N THR A 122 -14.68 -26.22 27.49
CA THR A 122 -15.22 -27.53 27.86
C THR A 122 -15.64 -27.50 29.33
N LEU A 123 -16.91 -27.82 29.60
CA LEU A 123 -17.50 -27.93 30.91
C LEU A 123 -17.57 -29.41 31.32
N PHE A 124 -16.88 -29.79 32.39
CA PHE A 124 -17.01 -31.13 32.97
C PHE A 124 -17.86 -31.06 34.23
N SER A 125 -19.08 -31.61 34.20
CA SER A 125 -19.94 -31.68 35.38
C SER A 125 -19.94 -33.07 35.99
N THR A 126 -19.64 -33.14 37.28
CA THR A 126 -19.78 -34.34 38.10
C THR A 126 -20.93 -34.13 39.09
N GLY A 127 -21.98 -34.93 38.96
CA GLY A 127 -23.11 -34.96 39.89
C GLY A 127 -22.94 -36.06 40.94
N TYR A 128 -23.32 -35.77 42.17
CA TYR A 128 -23.23 -36.67 43.32
C TYR A 128 -24.61 -36.87 43.94
N SER A 129 -24.91 -38.11 44.35
CA SER A 129 -26.09 -38.42 45.18
C SER A 129 -25.69 -39.41 46.29
N ALA A 130 -25.67 -38.95 47.53
CA ALA A 130 -25.23 -39.71 48.70
C ALA A 130 -26.38 -40.49 49.38
N ASP A 131 -26.07 -41.62 50.02
CA ASP A 131 -27.00 -42.32 50.90
C ASP A 131 -27.19 -41.51 52.21
N PRO A 132 -28.42 -41.12 52.58
CA PRO A 132 -28.69 -40.38 53.82
C PRO A 132 -28.18 -41.07 55.09
N ALA A 133 -28.15 -42.41 55.11
CA ALA A 133 -27.70 -43.20 56.25
C ALA A 133 -26.18 -43.47 56.22
N HIS A 134 -25.56 -43.41 55.04
CA HIS A 134 -24.13 -43.67 54.84
C HIS A 134 -23.55 -42.68 53.82
N PRO A 135 -23.22 -41.44 54.22
CA PRO A 135 -22.79 -40.39 53.29
C PRO A 135 -21.55 -40.74 52.43
N SER A 136 -20.76 -41.72 52.84
CA SER A 136 -19.62 -42.26 52.09
C SER A 136 -20.03 -43.13 50.88
N ALA A 137 -21.25 -43.68 50.87
CA ALA A 137 -21.81 -44.41 49.75
C ALA A 137 -22.57 -43.45 48.84
N ARG A 138 -21.95 -43.04 47.72
CA ARG A 138 -22.53 -42.10 46.76
C ARG A 138 -22.54 -42.64 45.33
N ALA A 139 -23.60 -42.34 44.59
CA ALA A 139 -23.61 -42.44 43.14
C ALA A 139 -22.93 -41.21 42.53
N VAL A 140 -22.22 -41.41 41.43
CA VAL A 140 -21.51 -40.38 40.68
C VAL A 140 -21.92 -40.49 39.22
N HIS A 141 -22.24 -39.37 38.58
CA HIS A 141 -22.48 -39.28 37.13
C HIS A 141 -21.65 -38.15 36.54
N ARG A 142 -21.12 -38.34 35.33
CA ARG A 142 -20.33 -37.33 34.63
C ARG A 142 -20.99 -36.96 33.30
N ALA A 143 -21.05 -35.67 33.03
CA ALA A 143 -21.53 -35.11 31.78
C ALA A 143 -20.59 -34.00 31.31
N MET A 144 -20.58 -33.74 30.00
CA MET A 144 -19.76 -32.70 29.41
C MET A 144 -20.56 -31.86 28.42
N ALA A 145 -20.26 -30.57 28.39
CA ALA A 145 -20.71 -29.67 27.35
C ALA A 145 -19.52 -28.88 26.80
N VAL A 146 -19.49 -28.66 25.49
CA VAL A 146 -18.55 -27.72 24.85
C VAL A 146 -19.35 -26.51 24.39
N VAL A 147 -18.90 -25.33 24.78
CA VAL A 147 -19.49 -24.06 24.34
C VAL A 147 -18.50 -23.24 23.53
N GLN A 148 -18.99 -22.44 22.59
CA GLN A 148 -18.20 -21.56 21.74
C GLN A 148 -18.58 -20.10 21.97
N LEU A 149 -17.59 -19.23 22.03
CA LEU A 149 -17.79 -17.80 22.16
C LEU A 149 -18.54 -17.23 20.94
N VAL A 150 -19.63 -16.52 21.19
CA VAL A 150 -20.33 -15.73 20.17
C VAL A 150 -19.68 -14.37 20.08
N ARG A 151 -18.81 -14.20 19.09
CA ARG A 151 -18.00 -12.99 18.86
C ARG A 151 -18.87 -11.88 18.32
N ARG A 152 -19.21 -10.88 19.13
CA ARG A 152 -20.11 -9.78 18.72
C ARG A 152 -19.45 -8.41 18.75
N GLN A 153 -18.34 -8.28 19.46
CA GLN A 153 -17.69 -7.00 19.71
C GLN A 153 -16.21 -7.23 20.03
N LEU A 154 -15.34 -6.48 19.35
CA LEU A 154 -13.93 -6.34 19.72
C LEU A 154 -13.78 -5.28 20.81
N SER A 155 -12.71 -5.37 21.59
CA SER A 155 -12.25 -4.24 22.39
C SER A 155 -12.06 -2.99 21.51
N PRO A 156 -12.24 -1.77 22.03
CA PRO A 156 -11.99 -0.57 21.24
C PRO A 156 -10.54 -0.50 20.74
N ALA A 157 -10.34 -0.09 19.48
CA ALA A 157 -9.01 0.16 18.95
C ALA A 157 -8.35 1.37 19.65
N VAL A 158 -7.02 1.44 19.58
CA VAL A 158 -6.28 2.62 20.07
C VAL A 158 -6.69 3.89 19.30
N ALA A 159 -6.61 5.04 19.96
CA ALA A 159 -6.90 6.32 19.31
C ALA A 159 -5.94 6.57 18.13
N GLY A 160 -6.41 7.25 17.08
CA GLY A 160 -5.62 7.53 15.86
C GLY A 160 -5.49 6.36 14.88
N TRP A 161 -5.83 5.12 15.30
CA TRP A 161 -5.76 3.93 14.45
C TRP A 161 -6.69 3.99 13.23
N GLY A 162 -7.80 4.74 13.31
CA GLY A 162 -8.73 4.91 12.20
C GLY A 162 -8.19 5.80 11.07
N ASP A 163 -7.30 6.74 11.39
CA ASP A 163 -6.84 7.76 10.44
C ASP A 163 -5.93 7.14 9.37
N VAL A 164 -5.06 6.20 9.78
CA VAL A 164 -4.12 5.50 8.88
C VAL A 164 -4.75 4.47 7.97
N GLN A 165 -5.94 3.96 8.31
CA GLN A 165 -6.55 2.84 7.58
C GLN A 165 -7.23 3.25 6.27
N ASN A 166 -7.45 4.55 6.07
CA ASN A 166 -8.12 5.08 4.89
C ASN A 166 -7.18 5.15 3.67
N HIS A 167 -5.86 5.07 3.88
CA HIS A 167 -4.85 5.18 2.84
C HIS A 167 -4.07 3.88 2.68
N THR A 168 -3.82 3.45 1.44
CA THR A 168 -2.94 2.31 1.16
C THR A 168 -1.53 2.57 1.66
N ILE A 169 -1.05 3.81 1.47
CA ILE A 169 0.23 4.29 2.00
C ILE A 169 -0.04 5.56 2.80
N PHE A 170 0.38 5.55 4.06
CA PHE A 170 0.28 6.70 4.96
C PHE A 170 1.65 7.00 5.55
N GLN A 171 2.29 8.07 5.07
CA GLN A 171 3.51 8.62 5.64
C GLN A 171 3.18 9.83 6.51
N TRP A 172 3.60 9.83 7.78
CA TRP A 172 3.28 10.93 8.71
C TRP A 172 4.44 11.88 9.02
N GLN A 173 5.70 11.51 8.78
CA GLN A 173 6.80 12.45 9.00
C GLN A 173 7.02 13.34 7.79
N SER A 174 7.51 14.56 8.03
CA SER A 174 7.87 15.51 6.97
C SER A 174 9.24 15.22 6.32
N ALA A 175 9.82 14.04 6.56
CA ALA A 175 11.06 13.61 5.93
C ALA A 175 10.87 13.40 4.42
N LYS A 176 11.88 13.70 3.60
CA LYS A 176 11.85 13.49 2.15
C LYS A 176 11.36 12.07 1.80
N THR A 177 10.33 12.00 0.96
CA THR A 177 9.83 10.76 0.41
C THR A 177 10.59 10.46 -0.88
N TYR A 178 11.26 9.32 -0.97
CA TYR A 178 11.95 8.91 -2.21
C TYR A 178 11.12 7.85 -2.91
N LEU A 179 10.68 8.09 -4.13
CA LEU A 179 9.97 7.11 -4.95
C LEU A 179 10.65 7.00 -6.32
N GLU A 180 11.54 6.02 -6.41
CA GLU A 180 12.21 5.65 -7.64
C GLU A 180 11.43 4.55 -8.37
N ILE A 181 11.31 4.66 -9.69
CA ILE A 181 10.63 3.64 -10.51
C ILE A 181 11.61 2.49 -10.85
N PRO A 182 11.11 1.30 -11.22
CA PRO A 182 9.70 0.89 -11.27
C PRO A 182 9.10 0.63 -9.87
N PHE A 183 8.06 1.38 -9.51
CA PHE A 183 7.30 1.25 -8.26
C PHE A 183 5.82 1.57 -8.51
N ARG A 184 4.90 0.88 -7.83
CA ARG A 184 3.46 1.13 -7.95
C ARG A 184 2.78 1.23 -6.59
N ALA A 185 1.99 2.28 -6.41
CA ALA A 185 1.09 2.48 -5.30
C ALA A 185 -0.36 2.60 -5.81
N GLU A 186 -1.21 1.66 -5.39
CA GLU A 186 -2.63 1.63 -5.75
C GLU A 186 -3.51 2.10 -4.59
N GLY A 187 -4.66 2.69 -4.92
CA GLY A 187 -5.54 3.31 -3.93
C GLY A 187 -4.99 4.61 -3.30
N PRO A 188 -5.62 5.12 -2.23
CA PRO A 188 -5.30 6.45 -1.69
C PRO A 188 -3.91 6.49 -1.03
N VAL A 189 -3.14 7.52 -1.34
CA VAL A 189 -1.77 7.72 -0.83
C VAL A 189 -1.67 9.08 -0.13
N HIS A 190 -1.08 9.09 1.06
CA HIS A 190 -0.84 10.27 1.86
C HIS A 190 0.65 10.38 2.21
N LEU A 191 1.29 11.47 1.78
CA LEU A 191 2.72 11.72 1.96
C LEU A 191 2.94 13.08 2.63
N GLN A 192 3.49 13.10 3.85
CA GLN A 192 3.82 14.36 4.55
C GLN A 192 5.15 14.98 4.11
N GLY A 193 6.05 14.17 3.54
CA GLY A 193 7.35 14.60 3.07
C GLY A 193 7.31 15.28 1.71
N PRO A 194 8.26 16.19 1.42
CA PRO A 194 8.49 16.61 0.05
C PRO A 194 8.87 15.40 -0.80
N LEU A 195 8.21 15.26 -1.95
CA LEU A 195 8.41 14.12 -2.83
C LEU A 195 9.66 14.31 -3.69
N GLN A 196 10.62 13.39 -3.54
CA GLN A 196 11.72 13.15 -4.46
C GLN A 196 11.30 12.01 -5.37
N PHE A 197 10.86 12.40 -6.57
CA PHE A 197 10.34 11.48 -7.57
C PHE A 197 11.38 11.32 -8.65
N PHE A 198 11.88 10.10 -8.88
CA PHE A 198 12.75 9.80 -10.03
C PHE A 198 14.01 10.70 -10.14
N ASP A 199 14.58 11.17 -9.04
CA ASP A 199 15.67 12.15 -9.01
C ASP A 199 17.06 11.52 -9.14
N ASP A 200 17.21 10.22 -8.84
CA ASP A 200 18.44 9.47 -9.11
C ASP A 200 18.70 9.23 -10.62
N TYR A 201 17.74 9.56 -11.49
CA TYR A 201 17.82 9.37 -12.93
C TYR A 201 17.91 10.72 -13.65
N PRO A 202 18.89 10.89 -14.57
CA PRO A 202 19.29 12.21 -15.05
C PRO A 202 18.21 12.94 -15.86
N TYR A 203 18.39 14.26 -15.95
CA TYR A 203 17.54 15.20 -16.65
C TYR A 203 18.16 15.67 -17.98
N PRO A 204 18.07 14.88 -19.08
CA PRO A 204 18.57 15.34 -20.37
C PRO A 204 17.58 16.35 -20.96
N GLY A 205 17.82 17.64 -20.71
CA GLY A 205 17.07 18.78 -21.22
C GLY A 205 17.89 20.06 -21.12
N ARG A 206 17.50 21.10 -21.86
CA ARG A 206 18.03 22.46 -21.73
C ARG A 206 16.85 23.44 -21.64
N PRO A 207 15.99 23.25 -20.63
CA PRO A 207 14.76 23.99 -20.54
C PRO A 207 15.04 25.47 -20.27
N PHE A 208 14.11 26.28 -20.73
CA PHE A 208 14.09 27.71 -20.50
C PHE A 208 13.03 28.02 -19.45
N ASP A 209 13.41 28.83 -18.45
CA ASP A 209 12.52 29.34 -17.42
C ASP A 209 12.12 30.78 -17.73
N GLY A 210 10.82 31.03 -17.91
CA GLY A 210 10.24 32.35 -18.11
C GLY A 210 9.39 32.49 -19.38
N GLY A 211 9.25 33.72 -19.88
CA GLY A 211 8.38 34.06 -21.02
C GLY A 211 9.09 34.04 -22.37
N ILE A 212 8.43 33.53 -23.42
CA ILE A 212 8.85 33.67 -24.83
C ILE A 212 7.69 34.26 -25.64
N ASP A 213 8.02 35.16 -26.56
CA ASP A 213 7.05 35.88 -27.39
C ASP A 213 7.63 36.23 -28.78
N GLU A 214 6.75 36.48 -29.75
CA GLU A 214 7.05 37.08 -31.05
C GLU A 214 8.25 36.44 -31.80
N VAL A 215 8.24 35.10 -31.86
CA VAL A 215 9.32 34.29 -32.46
C VAL A 215 9.14 34.18 -33.97
N ALA A 216 10.16 34.54 -34.75
CA ALA A 216 10.08 34.52 -36.21
C ALA A 216 11.36 34.03 -36.90
N LEU A 217 11.18 33.32 -38.01
CA LEU A 217 12.25 32.78 -38.84
C LEU A 217 12.24 33.40 -40.24
N TYR A 218 13.40 33.80 -40.76
CA TYR A 218 13.54 34.42 -42.09
C TYR A 218 14.69 33.79 -42.90
N SER A 219 14.54 33.68 -44.22
CA SER A 219 15.60 33.25 -45.16
C SER A 219 16.48 34.41 -45.66
N ARG A 220 16.48 35.54 -44.96
CA ARG A 220 17.19 36.76 -45.36
C ARG A 220 17.99 37.35 -44.20
N VAL A 221 18.89 38.26 -44.55
CA VAL A 221 19.68 39.06 -43.61
C VAL A 221 18.91 40.30 -43.23
N PHE A 222 18.85 40.61 -41.93
CA PHE A 222 18.36 41.87 -41.43
C PHE A 222 19.52 42.86 -41.19
N SER A 223 19.28 44.12 -41.53
CA SER A 223 20.16 45.22 -41.15
C SER A 223 19.90 45.67 -39.71
N ALA A 224 20.89 46.30 -39.08
CA ALA A 224 20.74 46.87 -37.74
C ALA A 224 19.57 47.86 -37.65
N GLY A 225 19.31 48.63 -38.71
CA GLY A 225 18.16 49.56 -38.76
C GLY A 225 16.81 48.85 -38.78
N GLU A 226 16.70 47.70 -39.46
CA GLU A 226 15.46 46.92 -39.47
C GLU A 226 15.22 46.22 -38.12
N LEU A 227 16.27 45.71 -37.48
CA LEU A 227 16.19 45.15 -36.13
C LEU A 227 15.83 46.22 -35.09
N GLN A 228 16.42 47.40 -35.20
CA GLN A 228 16.07 48.53 -34.34
C GLN A 228 14.61 48.95 -34.53
N ALA A 229 14.12 48.99 -35.77
CA ALA A 229 12.72 49.31 -36.05
C ALA A 229 11.74 48.30 -35.45
N ILE A 230 12.09 47.00 -35.41
CA ILE A 230 11.28 45.97 -34.74
C ILE A 230 11.28 46.18 -33.23
N TYR A 231 12.46 46.41 -32.65
CA TYR A 231 12.59 46.67 -31.22
C TYR A 231 11.79 47.91 -30.77
N ASP A 232 11.96 49.03 -31.48
CA ASP A 232 11.28 50.28 -31.17
C ASP A 232 9.75 50.17 -31.31
N ALA A 233 9.27 49.32 -32.24
CA ALA A 233 7.84 49.10 -32.44
C ALA A 233 7.15 48.41 -31.23
N ALA A 234 7.87 47.55 -30.51
CA ALA A 234 7.36 46.94 -29.28
C ALA A 234 7.26 47.97 -28.13
N LEU A 235 8.12 49.00 -28.13
CA LEU A 235 8.13 50.02 -27.08
C LEU A 235 7.09 51.13 -27.27
N LEU A 236 6.25 51.06 -28.31
CA LEU A 236 5.18 52.01 -28.53
C LEU A 236 4.09 51.91 -27.44
N PRO A 237 3.24 52.93 -27.25
CA PRO A 237 2.08 52.83 -26.39
C PRO A 237 1.12 51.72 -26.85
N SER A 238 0.52 51.02 -25.89
CA SER A 238 -0.17 49.75 -26.13
C SER A 238 -1.38 49.78 -27.09
N ASP A 239 -1.96 50.94 -27.34
CA ASP A 239 -3.05 51.14 -28.32
C ASP A 239 -2.56 51.17 -29.79
N GLU A 240 -1.26 51.31 -30.02
CA GLU A 240 -0.64 51.34 -31.36
C GLU A 240 0.27 50.13 -31.65
N VAL A 241 0.63 49.33 -30.64
CA VAL A 241 1.69 48.30 -30.76
C VAL A 241 1.26 47.08 -31.57
N GLN A 242 0.12 46.46 -31.27
CA GLN A 242 -0.23 45.16 -31.84
C GLN A 242 -0.36 45.20 -33.37
N ASP A 243 -0.98 46.25 -33.91
CA ASP A 243 -1.12 46.42 -35.36
C ASP A 243 0.24 46.75 -36.01
N ASN A 244 1.08 47.56 -35.35
CA ASN A 244 2.37 47.96 -35.90
C ASN A 244 3.39 46.81 -35.90
N MET A 245 3.54 46.08 -34.80
CA MET A 245 4.42 44.91 -34.75
C MET A 245 4.00 43.86 -35.77
N ALA A 246 2.71 43.53 -35.81
CA ALA A 246 2.21 42.53 -36.74
C ALA A 246 2.44 42.94 -38.21
N ASN A 247 2.20 44.21 -38.54
CA ASN A 247 2.46 44.73 -39.89
C ASN A 247 3.96 44.71 -40.24
N ILE A 248 4.84 45.07 -39.31
CA ILE A 248 6.29 45.07 -39.53
C ILE A 248 6.79 43.64 -39.77
N TYR A 249 6.49 42.69 -38.88
CA TYR A 249 6.89 41.29 -39.03
C TYR A 249 6.37 40.71 -40.36
N ALA A 250 5.07 40.89 -40.65
CA ALA A 250 4.49 40.39 -41.89
C ALA A 250 5.12 41.02 -43.14
N SER A 251 5.45 42.33 -43.11
CA SER A 251 6.04 43.04 -44.25
C SER A 251 7.42 42.52 -44.65
N TYR A 252 8.16 41.91 -43.71
CA TYR A 252 9.48 41.33 -43.96
C TYR A 252 9.43 39.89 -44.46
N GLY A 253 8.25 39.29 -44.61
CA GLY A 253 8.04 37.99 -45.24
C GLY A 253 8.70 36.83 -44.50
N PRO A 254 8.29 36.51 -43.27
CA PRO A 254 8.84 35.39 -42.52
C PRO A 254 8.51 34.06 -43.19
N ILE A 255 9.35 33.07 -42.94
CA ILE A 255 9.09 31.65 -43.24
C ILE A 255 7.99 31.15 -42.32
N ALA A 256 8.13 31.45 -41.03
CA ALA A 256 7.22 31.14 -39.95
C ALA A 256 7.30 32.23 -38.88
N TRP A 257 6.19 32.52 -38.22
CA TRP A 257 6.11 33.51 -37.15
C TRP A 257 5.02 33.12 -36.14
N TRP A 258 5.41 32.93 -34.88
CA TRP A 258 4.54 32.61 -33.76
C TRP A 258 4.46 33.79 -32.83
N ARG A 259 3.24 34.29 -32.63
CA ARG A 259 2.96 35.38 -31.69
C ARG A 259 2.72 34.90 -30.27
N LEU A 260 2.47 33.60 -30.06
CA LEU A 260 2.25 32.99 -28.74
C LEU A 260 1.17 33.69 -27.89
N ASN A 261 0.26 34.43 -28.54
CA ASN A 261 -0.75 35.28 -27.90
C ASN A 261 -2.12 34.60 -27.79
N GLU A 262 -2.14 33.28 -27.93
CA GLU A 262 -3.32 32.44 -27.77
C GLU A 262 -3.89 32.52 -26.33
N ALA A 263 -5.07 31.94 -26.12
CA ALA A 263 -5.66 31.84 -24.78
C ALA A 263 -4.94 30.77 -23.94
N ALA A 264 -4.99 30.90 -22.59
CA ALA A 264 -4.23 30.05 -21.66
C ALA A 264 -4.49 28.54 -21.69
N GLU A 265 -5.50 28.08 -22.44
CA GLU A 265 -5.82 26.65 -22.64
C GLU A 265 -5.57 26.19 -24.09
N ALA A 266 -4.91 27.01 -24.90
CA ALA A 266 -4.61 26.65 -26.28
C ALA A 266 -3.60 25.52 -26.35
N THR A 267 -3.92 24.47 -27.13
CA THR A 267 -3.01 23.35 -27.38
C THR A 267 -2.13 23.55 -28.62
N THR A 268 -2.38 24.62 -29.39
CA THR A 268 -1.72 24.89 -30.67
C THR A 268 -1.16 26.30 -30.67
N ALA A 269 0.15 26.43 -30.93
CA ALA A 269 0.82 27.70 -31.17
C ALA A 269 0.67 28.07 -32.65
N VAL A 270 0.06 29.23 -32.94
CA VAL A 270 -0.36 29.56 -34.30
C VAL A 270 0.77 30.24 -35.08
N ASP A 271 1.24 29.57 -36.14
CA ASP A 271 2.07 30.22 -37.16
C ASP A 271 1.21 31.12 -38.05
N GLN A 272 1.54 32.41 -38.07
CA GLN A 272 0.85 33.43 -38.86
C GLN A 272 1.00 33.21 -40.37
N MET A 273 2.05 32.50 -40.82
CA MET A 273 2.22 32.08 -42.21
C MET A 273 1.42 30.82 -42.56
N LYS A 274 0.83 30.17 -41.55
CA LYS A 274 0.00 28.95 -41.65
C LYS A 274 0.71 27.75 -42.26
N ARG A 275 2.04 27.67 -42.13
CA ARG A 275 2.87 26.58 -42.66
C ARG A 275 3.40 25.66 -41.57
N HIS A 276 3.71 26.21 -40.40
CA HIS A 276 4.40 25.52 -39.32
C HIS A 276 3.68 25.71 -37.98
N GLN A 277 2.47 25.17 -37.84
CA GLN A 277 1.75 25.22 -36.57
C GLN A 277 2.53 24.48 -35.48
N GLY A 278 2.61 25.05 -34.28
CA GLY A 278 3.24 24.43 -33.12
C GLY A 278 2.24 23.75 -32.19
N THR A 279 2.74 22.88 -31.30
CA THR A 279 1.95 22.20 -30.27
C THR A 279 2.55 22.48 -28.89
N TYR A 280 1.77 23.04 -27.97
CA TYR A 280 2.20 23.26 -26.59
C TYR A 280 2.35 21.93 -25.84
N GLN A 281 3.43 21.76 -25.09
CA GLN A 281 3.74 20.62 -24.23
C GLN A 281 4.15 21.18 -22.85
N GLY A 282 3.18 21.32 -21.95
CA GLY A 282 3.37 21.91 -20.61
C GLY A 282 3.31 23.45 -20.60
N ALA A 283 4.03 24.10 -21.53
CA ALA A 283 4.09 25.56 -21.64
C ALA A 283 2.70 26.22 -21.71
N VAL A 284 2.51 27.30 -20.95
CA VAL A 284 1.23 28.00 -20.75
C VAL A 284 1.13 29.19 -21.70
N ALA A 285 0.21 29.14 -22.66
CA ALA A 285 -0.07 30.26 -23.55
C ALA A 285 -0.77 31.44 -22.82
N GLY A 286 -0.81 32.61 -23.44
CA GLY A 286 -1.55 33.77 -22.92
C GLY A 286 -1.05 34.32 -21.59
N SER A 287 0.21 34.04 -21.24
CA SER A 287 0.91 34.60 -20.08
C SER A 287 1.36 36.04 -20.34
N ASP A 288 2.14 36.65 -19.44
CA ASP A 288 2.79 37.93 -19.73
C ASP A 288 3.56 37.86 -21.06
N GLY A 289 3.39 38.87 -21.91
CA GLY A 289 4.07 39.01 -23.20
C GLY A 289 5.05 40.18 -23.21
N VAL A 290 5.66 40.40 -24.37
CA VAL A 290 6.57 41.53 -24.63
C VAL A 290 5.88 42.87 -24.31
N PRO A 291 6.60 43.90 -23.80
CA PRO A 291 6.02 45.22 -23.61
C PRO A 291 5.24 45.69 -24.86
N GLY A 292 4.02 46.22 -24.65
CA GLY A 292 3.14 46.67 -25.72
C GLY A 292 2.26 45.58 -26.36
N ASP A 293 2.63 44.31 -26.23
CA ASP A 293 1.71 43.18 -26.39
C ASP A 293 1.28 42.67 -25.01
N TYR A 294 0.12 42.03 -24.92
CA TYR A 294 -0.47 41.63 -23.65
C TYR A 294 -0.35 40.13 -23.37
N ARG A 295 0.20 39.34 -24.30
CA ARG A 295 0.19 37.88 -24.22
C ARG A 295 1.38 37.21 -24.90
N GLY A 296 2.11 36.40 -24.16
CA GLY A 296 3.14 35.47 -24.65
C GLY A 296 2.91 34.05 -24.13
N ALA A 297 3.94 33.21 -24.15
CA ALA A 297 3.92 31.89 -23.51
C ALA A 297 4.93 31.79 -22.36
N ALA A 298 4.54 31.16 -21.26
CA ALA A 298 5.37 30.90 -20.09
C ALA A 298 5.86 29.45 -20.08
N PHE A 299 7.11 29.28 -19.68
CA PHE A 299 7.84 28.02 -19.58
C PHE A 299 8.40 27.91 -18.17
N ASP A 300 8.28 26.75 -17.55
CA ASP A 300 8.59 26.53 -16.13
C ASP A 300 10.06 26.20 -15.83
N GLY A 301 10.96 26.23 -16.82
CA GLY A 301 12.37 25.89 -16.61
C GLY A 301 12.64 24.41 -16.43
N LEU A 302 11.64 23.56 -16.66
CA LEU A 302 11.71 22.14 -16.36
C LEU A 302 11.43 21.36 -17.64
N ASN A 303 10.18 21.04 -17.96
CA ASN A 303 9.82 20.15 -19.08
C ASN A 303 8.97 20.83 -20.16
N ASP A 304 8.73 22.14 -20.03
CA ASP A 304 7.91 22.91 -20.93
C ASP A 304 8.57 23.18 -22.29
N TYR A 305 7.84 22.92 -23.37
CA TYR A 305 8.24 23.34 -24.71
C TYR A 305 7.05 23.51 -25.66
N VAL A 306 7.32 24.13 -26.81
CA VAL A 306 6.43 24.10 -27.98
C VAL A 306 7.11 23.33 -29.09
N ASP A 307 6.49 22.23 -29.55
CA ASP A 307 6.97 21.48 -30.70
C ASP A 307 6.49 22.15 -31.99
N LEU A 308 7.42 22.71 -32.78
CA LEU A 308 7.14 23.39 -34.05
C LEU A 308 7.23 22.46 -35.27
N GLY A 309 7.47 21.16 -35.05
CA GLY A 309 7.68 20.17 -36.10
C GLY A 309 9.03 20.32 -36.80
N GLN A 310 9.13 19.82 -38.03
CA GLN A 310 10.37 19.93 -38.81
C GLN A 310 10.37 21.19 -39.68
N ILE A 311 11.37 22.05 -39.45
CA ILE A 311 11.58 23.28 -40.21
C ILE A 311 13.02 23.31 -40.70
N ASP A 312 13.22 23.54 -42.00
CA ASP A 312 14.54 23.68 -42.60
C ASP A 312 14.74 25.12 -43.10
N LEU A 313 15.83 25.73 -42.62
CA LEU A 313 16.34 27.00 -43.13
C LEU A 313 17.42 26.66 -44.14
N SER A 314 17.13 26.82 -45.43
CA SER A 314 18.06 26.50 -46.52
C SER A 314 18.68 27.77 -47.13
N GLY A 315 19.84 27.61 -47.78
CA GLY A 315 20.54 28.70 -48.46
C GLY A 315 21.78 29.19 -47.71
N SER A 316 22.15 30.44 -47.93
CA SER A 316 23.37 31.06 -47.39
C SER A 316 23.07 32.22 -46.44
N SER A 317 21.82 32.44 -46.03
CA SER A 317 21.47 33.47 -45.07
C SER A 317 20.22 33.11 -44.28
N MET A 318 20.16 33.55 -43.03
CA MET A 318 18.99 33.42 -42.18
C MET A 318 18.95 34.48 -41.10
N THR A 319 17.76 34.73 -40.55
CA THR A 319 17.58 35.51 -39.32
C THR A 319 16.56 34.79 -38.43
N ILE A 320 16.89 34.62 -37.15
CA ILE A 320 15.99 34.19 -36.08
C ILE A 320 15.72 35.41 -35.20
N LEU A 321 14.46 35.70 -34.91
CA LEU A 321 14.03 36.73 -33.97
C LEU A 321 13.25 36.06 -32.83
N ALA A 322 13.42 36.55 -31.61
CA ALA A 322 12.57 36.20 -30.47
C ALA A 322 12.58 37.33 -29.45
N TRP A 323 11.44 37.52 -28.78
CA TRP A 323 11.39 38.19 -27.50
C TRP A 323 11.38 37.12 -26.40
N PHE A 324 12.11 37.36 -25.33
CA PHE A 324 12.11 36.46 -24.17
C PHE A 324 12.34 37.24 -22.88
N ARG A 325 11.88 36.69 -21.77
CA ARG A 325 12.14 37.16 -20.40
C ARG A 325 12.47 35.93 -19.57
N ALA A 326 13.71 35.80 -19.14
CA ALA A 326 14.08 34.72 -18.22
C ALA A 326 13.62 35.07 -16.81
N ASP A 327 12.95 34.17 -16.09
CA ASP A 327 12.52 34.43 -14.70
C ASP A 327 13.70 34.22 -13.72
N ASP A 328 14.54 33.21 -13.98
CA ASP A 328 15.89 33.07 -13.43
C ASP A 328 16.92 32.56 -14.46
N PHE A 329 18.13 32.24 -14.01
CA PHE A 329 19.18 31.60 -14.83
C PHE A 329 19.82 30.41 -14.10
N ASP A 330 19.04 29.67 -13.30
CA ASP A 330 19.49 28.46 -12.63
C ASP A 330 20.03 27.45 -13.66
N TYR A 331 19.41 27.42 -14.85
CA TYR A 331 19.98 26.84 -16.07
C TYR A 331 20.48 27.92 -17.04
N ALA A 332 21.79 28.19 -16.99
CA ALA A 332 22.42 29.19 -17.85
C ALA A 332 22.30 28.89 -19.37
N ASP A 333 22.23 27.61 -19.77
CA ASP A 333 22.17 27.15 -21.17
C ASP A 333 20.72 26.91 -21.67
N GLY A 334 19.79 27.80 -21.31
CA GLY A 334 18.38 27.71 -21.67
C GLY A 334 18.12 27.94 -23.17
N ARG A 335 17.24 27.11 -23.77
CA ARG A 335 16.90 27.21 -25.20
C ARG A 335 15.65 28.06 -25.43
N ILE A 336 15.82 29.18 -26.13
CA ILE A 336 14.68 29.98 -26.61
C ILE A 336 14.06 29.28 -27.81
N ILE A 337 14.89 28.92 -28.81
CA ILE A 337 14.51 28.10 -29.96
C ILE A 337 15.68 27.24 -30.42
N SER A 338 15.46 25.94 -30.62
CA SER A 338 16.52 24.99 -31.02
C SER A 338 16.06 24.00 -32.08
N LYS A 339 16.89 23.81 -33.13
CA LYS A 339 16.85 22.67 -34.05
C LYS A 339 18.10 21.81 -33.81
N ALA A 340 17.92 20.67 -33.18
CA ALA A 340 19.02 19.78 -32.80
C ALA A 340 18.58 18.32 -32.67
N THR A 341 19.55 17.41 -32.70
CA THR A 341 19.33 16.00 -32.33
C THR A 341 19.80 15.70 -30.89
N SER A 342 20.47 16.64 -30.22
CA SER A 342 21.06 16.47 -28.90
C SER A 342 21.55 17.84 -28.39
N PRO A 343 21.73 18.06 -27.07
CA PRO A 343 22.21 19.33 -26.52
C PRO A 343 23.72 19.51 -26.73
N ALA A 344 24.44 18.55 -27.32
CA ALA A 344 25.83 18.75 -27.71
C ALA A 344 25.94 19.77 -28.86
N VAL A 345 26.92 20.67 -28.79
CA VAL A 345 27.13 21.73 -29.79
C VAL A 345 27.17 21.18 -31.23
N ALA A 346 27.86 20.05 -31.46
CA ALA A 346 27.99 19.45 -32.79
C ALA A 346 26.65 18.94 -33.39
N ASP A 347 25.65 18.71 -32.56
CA ASP A 347 24.36 18.12 -32.96
C ASP A 347 23.30 19.19 -33.30
N HIS A 348 23.60 20.45 -33.04
CA HIS A 348 22.74 21.57 -33.40
C HIS A 348 22.86 21.90 -34.89
N PHE A 349 21.73 22.15 -35.54
CA PHE A 349 21.65 22.71 -36.89
C PHE A 349 21.62 24.23 -36.82
N TRP A 350 20.78 24.76 -35.94
CA TRP A 350 20.77 26.16 -35.53
C TRP A 350 20.05 26.29 -34.18
N MET A 351 20.42 27.28 -33.38
CA MET A 351 19.83 27.51 -32.05
C MET A 351 20.06 28.93 -31.60
N LEU A 352 19.04 29.56 -31.01
CA LEU A 352 19.16 30.81 -30.26
C LEU A 352 18.77 30.53 -28.80
N GLY A 353 19.62 30.97 -27.88
CA GLY A 353 19.46 30.71 -26.46
C GLY A 353 20.41 31.55 -25.62
N THR A 354 20.60 31.13 -24.38
CA THR A 354 21.53 31.77 -23.45
C THR A 354 22.68 30.83 -23.09
N THR A 355 23.77 31.37 -22.55
CA THR A 355 24.83 30.59 -21.93
C THR A 355 25.58 31.45 -20.92
N GLU A 356 26.24 30.81 -19.96
CA GLU A 356 27.25 31.47 -19.13
C GLU A 356 28.55 31.64 -19.94
N SER A 357 29.15 32.82 -19.83
CA SER A 357 30.51 33.08 -20.32
C SER A 357 31.20 34.15 -19.47
N SER A 358 32.28 33.76 -18.80
CA SER A 358 33.13 34.65 -17.98
C SER A 358 32.39 35.29 -16.79
N GLY A 359 31.53 34.53 -16.13
CA GLY A 359 30.72 34.92 -14.97
C GLY A 359 29.46 35.70 -15.31
N GLN A 360 29.08 35.80 -16.59
CA GLN A 360 27.92 36.55 -17.06
C GLN A 360 27.04 35.70 -17.96
N ILE A 361 25.72 35.83 -17.84
CA ILE A 361 24.77 35.19 -18.74
C ILE A 361 24.59 36.07 -19.99
N ARG A 362 24.69 35.44 -21.17
CA ARG A 362 24.70 36.13 -22.46
C ARG A 362 23.97 35.32 -23.53
N LEU A 363 23.61 35.98 -24.63
CA LEU A 363 23.05 35.32 -25.80
C LEU A 363 24.07 34.39 -26.48
N GLN A 364 23.57 33.28 -27.00
CA GLN A 364 24.31 32.28 -27.76
C GLN A 364 23.60 31.98 -29.09
N PHE A 365 24.38 31.82 -30.14
CA PHE A 365 23.94 31.35 -31.46
C PHE A 365 24.80 30.18 -31.91
N LEU A 366 24.19 29.03 -32.13
CA LEU A 366 24.82 27.89 -32.81
C LEU A 366 24.34 27.82 -34.25
N LEU A 367 25.25 27.51 -35.19
CA LEU A 367 24.89 27.32 -36.60
C LEU A 367 25.78 26.27 -37.28
N LYS A 368 25.14 25.31 -37.95
CA LYS A 368 25.78 24.29 -38.78
C LYS A 368 25.81 24.71 -40.25
N THR A 369 27.02 24.93 -40.77
CA THR A 369 27.26 25.14 -42.20
C THR A 369 28.27 24.14 -42.71
N GLY A 370 28.04 23.60 -43.92
CA GLY A 370 28.93 22.61 -44.52
C GLY A 370 29.20 21.38 -43.64
N GLY A 371 28.24 20.99 -42.79
CA GLY A 371 28.35 19.86 -41.86
C GLY A 371 29.03 20.15 -40.51
N THR A 372 29.56 21.35 -40.29
CA THR A 372 30.25 21.70 -39.02
C THR A 372 29.48 22.79 -38.28
N THR A 373 29.23 22.59 -36.98
CA THR A 373 28.62 23.61 -36.12
C THR A 373 29.66 24.59 -35.59
N THR A 374 29.31 25.87 -35.57
CA THR A 374 30.08 26.93 -34.90
C THR A 374 29.23 27.58 -33.83
N GLU A 375 29.86 27.89 -32.71
CA GLU A 375 29.28 28.58 -31.58
C GLU A 375 29.71 30.05 -31.56
N LEU A 376 28.74 30.94 -31.42
CA LEU A 376 28.92 32.36 -31.17
C LEU A 376 28.26 32.71 -29.84
N ILE A 377 29.06 33.13 -28.87
CA ILE A 377 28.58 33.72 -27.62
C ILE A 377 28.74 35.24 -27.72
N ALA A 378 27.76 36.01 -27.27
CA ALA A 378 27.86 37.46 -27.25
C ALA A 378 29.04 37.94 -26.40
N SER A 379 29.68 39.01 -26.86
CA SER A 379 30.85 39.61 -26.21
C SER A 379 30.48 40.73 -25.20
N SER A 380 29.25 41.23 -25.29
CA SER A 380 28.62 42.23 -24.44
C SER A 380 27.13 41.90 -24.29
N GLY A 381 26.38 42.73 -23.55
CA GLY A 381 24.94 42.52 -23.36
C GLY A 381 24.65 41.43 -22.32
N GLU A 382 24.92 41.75 -21.06
CA GLU A 382 24.57 40.87 -19.94
C GLU A 382 23.04 40.78 -19.82
N LEU A 383 22.53 39.57 -19.65
CA LEU A 383 21.11 39.32 -19.45
C LEU A 383 20.80 39.36 -17.95
N GLN A 384 19.68 39.97 -17.58
CA GLN A 384 19.18 40.03 -16.21
C GLN A 384 17.84 39.30 -16.12
N PRO A 385 17.57 38.58 -15.01
CA PRO A 385 16.28 37.95 -14.80
C PRO A 385 15.16 38.99 -14.66
N GLY A 386 13.97 38.65 -15.12
CA GLY A 386 12.77 39.47 -15.10
C GLY A 386 12.70 40.56 -16.17
N GLU A 387 13.70 40.68 -17.06
CA GLU A 387 13.72 41.68 -18.13
C GLU A 387 13.38 41.09 -19.50
N TRP A 388 12.45 41.72 -20.23
CA TRP A 388 12.17 41.38 -21.62
C TRP A 388 13.30 41.85 -22.53
N VAL A 389 13.80 40.93 -23.35
CA VAL A 389 14.92 41.14 -24.28
C VAL A 389 14.51 40.74 -25.69
N PHE A 390 14.79 41.63 -26.64
CA PHE A 390 14.71 41.30 -28.06
C PHE A 390 16.04 40.73 -28.54
N ALA A 391 16.05 39.45 -28.93
CA ALA A 391 17.20 38.79 -29.49
C ALA A 391 17.05 38.56 -30.99
N ALA A 392 18.15 38.78 -31.72
CA ALA A 392 18.26 38.38 -33.11
C ALA A 392 19.57 37.63 -33.39
N ALA A 393 19.46 36.45 -34.00
CA ALA A 393 20.59 35.72 -34.56
C ALA A 393 20.57 35.83 -36.09
N VAL A 394 21.63 36.40 -36.67
CA VAL A 394 21.71 36.70 -38.11
C VAL A 394 22.90 35.96 -38.71
N TYR A 395 22.67 35.29 -39.85
CA TYR A 395 23.71 34.72 -40.69
C TYR A 395 23.62 35.32 -42.09
N ASP A 396 24.73 35.89 -42.58
CA ASP A 396 24.78 36.57 -43.88
C ASP A 396 25.56 35.82 -44.96
N GLY A 397 25.96 34.57 -44.68
CA GLY A 397 26.76 33.73 -45.58
C GLY A 397 28.26 33.90 -45.37
N SER A 398 28.66 34.93 -44.63
CA SER A 398 30.06 35.23 -44.30
C SER A 398 30.33 35.29 -42.79
N SER A 399 29.33 35.71 -42.01
CA SER A 399 29.43 35.93 -40.58
C SER A 399 28.13 35.56 -39.87
N MET A 400 28.28 35.07 -38.64
CA MET A 400 27.20 34.96 -37.65
C MET A 400 27.22 36.21 -36.78
N LYS A 401 26.05 36.76 -36.46
CA LYS A 401 25.88 37.97 -35.66
C LYS A 401 24.77 37.76 -34.63
N LEU A 402 24.97 38.30 -33.43
CA LEU A 402 23.97 38.37 -32.37
C LEU A 402 23.65 39.82 -32.08
N TYR A 403 22.36 40.13 -31.97
CA TYR A 403 21.85 41.43 -31.56
C TYR A 403 20.98 41.30 -30.32
N GLN A 404 21.12 42.27 -29.42
CA GLN A 404 20.28 42.43 -28.23
C GLN A 404 19.65 43.83 -28.28
N ASN A 405 18.33 43.92 -28.20
CA ASN A 405 17.59 45.18 -28.19
C ASN A 405 17.97 46.11 -29.36
N GLY A 406 18.18 45.52 -30.55
CA GLY A 406 18.59 46.21 -31.77
C GLY A 406 20.10 46.46 -31.93
N GLY A 407 20.90 46.36 -30.86
CA GLY A 407 22.35 46.57 -30.88
C GLY A 407 23.16 45.30 -31.13
N LEU A 408 24.24 45.38 -31.92
CA LEU A 408 25.16 44.25 -32.16
C LEU A 408 25.98 43.93 -30.90
N VAL A 409 25.92 42.69 -30.44
CA VAL A 409 26.61 42.22 -29.21
C VAL A 409 27.64 41.11 -29.45
N GLY A 410 27.61 40.46 -30.61
CA GLY A 410 28.59 39.44 -30.98
C GLY A 410 28.66 39.21 -32.48
N GLU A 411 29.86 38.87 -32.98
CA GLU A 411 30.09 38.53 -34.38
C GLU A 411 31.25 37.54 -34.52
N THR A 412 31.12 36.58 -35.43
CA THR A 412 32.22 35.68 -35.82
C THR A 412 32.11 35.27 -37.28
N SER A 413 33.25 34.96 -37.91
CA SER A 413 33.28 34.50 -39.29
C SER A 413 32.74 33.08 -39.42
N LYS A 414 31.84 32.85 -40.38
CA LYS A 414 31.29 31.52 -40.69
C LYS A 414 30.93 31.46 -42.17
N LEU A 415 31.51 30.49 -42.88
CA LEU A 415 31.26 30.31 -44.31
C LEU A 415 30.43 29.05 -44.57
N GLY A 416 29.76 29.02 -45.72
CA GLY A 416 29.10 27.82 -46.24
C GLY A 416 27.58 27.92 -46.25
N THR A 417 26.94 26.94 -46.86
CA THR A 417 25.48 26.83 -46.87
C THR A 417 24.99 26.24 -45.55
N ILE A 418 23.82 26.70 -45.10
CA ILE A 418 23.15 26.17 -43.91
C ILE A 418 22.86 24.69 -44.12
N THR A 419 23.24 23.87 -43.14
CA THR A 419 22.97 22.43 -43.15
C THR A 419 21.51 22.21 -42.77
N THR A 420 20.84 21.30 -43.47
CA THR A 420 19.43 20.97 -43.26
C THR A 420 19.27 19.49 -42.99
N ASP A 421 18.22 19.13 -42.28
CA ASP A 421 17.79 17.75 -42.10
C ASP A 421 16.28 17.74 -41.85
N PRO A 422 15.50 17.18 -42.79
CA PRO A 422 14.04 17.22 -42.72
C PRO A 422 13.47 16.30 -41.64
N LEU A 423 14.30 15.50 -40.95
CA LEU A 423 13.88 14.63 -39.85
C LEU A 423 14.04 15.29 -38.48
N VAL A 424 14.77 16.40 -38.40
CA VAL A 424 15.12 17.03 -37.12
C VAL A 424 14.07 18.07 -36.72
N PRO A 425 13.41 17.94 -35.56
CA PRO A 425 12.38 18.87 -35.09
C PRO A 425 12.98 20.18 -34.56
N VAL A 426 12.10 21.15 -34.33
CA VAL A 426 12.40 22.46 -33.75
C VAL A 426 11.52 22.68 -32.54
N TYR A 427 12.11 22.98 -31.38
CA TYR A 427 11.36 23.32 -30.16
C TYR A 427 11.58 24.77 -29.75
N LEU A 428 10.56 25.38 -29.14
CA LEU A 428 10.69 26.57 -28.30
C LEU A 428 10.77 26.15 -26.84
N GLY A 429 11.59 26.81 -26.04
CA GLY A 429 11.66 26.61 -24.60
C GLY A 429 12.47 25.39 -24.13
N ASP A 430 12.88 24.49 -25.03
CA ASP A 430 13.77 23.36 -24.71
C ASP A 430 14.58 22.94 -25.95
N ASN A 431 15.53 22.02 -25.76
CA ASN A 431 16.27 21.38 -26.82
C ASN A 431 15.63 20.06 -27.25
N PRO A 432 15.33 19.82 -28.53
CA PRO A 432 14.89 18.50 -28.97
C PRO A 432 15.93 17.41 -28.66
N PRO A 433 15.51 16.22 -28.18
CA PRO A 433 14.14 15.69 -28.12
C PRO A 433 13.29 16.12 -26.90
N GLY A 434 13.81 17.02 -26.08
CA GLY A 434 13.25 17.46 -24.81
C GLY A 434 13.60 16.53 -23.65
N SER A 435 13.05 16.80 -22.48
CA SER A 435 13.24 15.98 -21.27
C SER A 435 12.90 14.50 -21.51
N THR A 436 13.92 13.64 -21.48
CA THR A 436 13.73 12.17 -21.60
C THR A 436 12.91 11.62 -20.43
N ARG A 437 13.09 12.22 -19.24
CA ARG A 437 12.30 11.92 -18.05
C ARG A 437 10.82 12.23 -18.28
N ALA A 438 10.48 13.45 -18.69
CA ALA A 438 9.10 13.84 -18.99
C ALA A 438 8.51 12.95 -20.09
N ARG A 439 9.27 12.66 -21.17
CA ARG A 439 8.84 11.72 -22.22
C ARG A 439 8.53 10.33 -21.67
N TYR A 440 9.38 9.78 -20.82
CA TYR A 440 9.12 8.47 -20.21
C TYR A 440 7.78 8.46 -19.47
N PHE A 441 7.52 9.47 -18.64
CA PHE A 441 6.28 9.59 -17.89
C PHE A 441 5.06 9.87 -18.79
N ARG A 442 5.15 10.80 -19.73
CA ARG A 442 4.07 11.06 -20.69
C ARG A 442 3.70 9.80 -21.47
N ASP A 443 4.69 9.00 -21.88
CA ASP A 443 4.44 7.76 -22.60
C ASP A 443 3.84 6.67 -21.68
N LEU A 444 4.16 6.64 -20.38
CA LEU A 444 3.43 5.79 -19.41
C LEU A 444 1.94 6.16 -19.34
N SER A 445 1.61 7.44 -19.32
CA SER A 445 0.22 7.91 -19.37
C SER A 445 -0.45 7.58 -20.70
N ALA A 446 0.27 7.73 -21.81
CA ALA A 446 -0.24 7.39 -23.14
C ALA A 446 -0.50 5.87 -23.28
N MET A 447 0.35 5.03 -22.68
CA MET A 447 0.14 3.57 -22.61
C MET A 447 -1.13 3.22 -21.82
N GLN A 448 -1.36 3.88 -20.68
CA GLN A 448 -2.57 3.71 -19.88
C GLN A 448 -3.82 4.07 -20.69
N GLN A 449 -3.81 5.21 -21.39
CA GLN A 449 -4.93 5.67 -22.22
C GLN A 449 -5.18 4.74 -23.42
N ALA A 450 -4.12 4.17 -24.00
CA ALA A 450 -4.20 3.24 -25.11
C ALA A 450 -4.59 1.81 -24.68
N GLY A 451 -4.66 1.52 -23.38
CA GLY A 451 -4.98 0.20 -22.85
C GLY A 451 -3.86 -0.84 -23.03
N THR A 452 -2.59 -0.39 -23.18
CA THR A 452 -1.42 -1.26 -23.33
C THR A 452 -0.70 -1.55 -22.01
N GLY A 453 -1.38 -1.31 -20.89
CA GLY A 453 -0.84 -1.40 -19.53
C GLY A 453 -0.74 -0.03 -18.87
N ASP A 454 -1.02 0.03 -17.56
CA ASP A 454 -0.75 1.20 -16.73
C ASP A 454 0.43 0.84 -15.83
N TYR A 455 1.55 1.54 -15.98
CA TYR A 455 2.76 1.33 -15.17
C TYR A 455 3.23 2.62 -14.50
N ARG A 456 2.31 3.59 -14.35
CA ARG A 456 2.54 4.80 -13.57
C ARG A 456 2.69 4.47 -12.09
N THR A 457 3.38 5.34 -11.36
CA THR A 457 3.63 5.13 -9.92
C THR A 457 2.36 5.20 -9.09
N PHE A 458 1.45 6.11 -9.42
CA PHE A 458 0.19 6.29 -8.70
C PHE A 458 -0.99 5.95 -9.61
N GLU A 459 -1.98 5.25 -9.07
CA GLU A 459 -3.23 4.95 -9.78
C GLU A 459 -4.18 6.15 -9.83
N GLY A 460 -4.15 6.99 -8.79
CA GLY A 460 -5.08 8.11 -8.61
C GLY A 460 -4.45 9.25 -7.82
N PRO A 461 -5.27 10.23 -7.37
CA PRO A 461 -4.79 11.42 -6.68
C PRO A 461 -4.00 11.11 -5.41
N VAL A 462 -3.04 11.98 -5.10
CA VAL A 462 -2.15 11.84 -3.93
C VAL A 462 -2.34 13.05 -3.00
N ASP A 463 -2.46 12.78 -1.70
CA ASP A 463 -2.42 13.81 -0.67
C ASP A 463 -0.95 14.18 -0.41
N LEU A 464 -0.53 15.37 -0.83
CA LEU A 464 0.87 15.82 -0.82
C LEU A 464 0.97 17.33 -0.56
N PRO A 465 1.83 17.80 0.37
CA PRO A 465 2.09 19.22 0.55
C PRO A 465 2.76 19.82 -0.69
N ARG A 466 2.15 20.85 -1.28
CA ARG A 466 2.71 21.51 -2.47
C ARG A 466 3.92 22.38 -2.15
N SER A 467 3.83 23.21 -1.11
CA SER A 467 4.86 24.22 -0.79
C SER A 467 6.30 23.68 -0.60
N PRO A 468 6.54 22.52 0.03
CA PRO A 468 7.89 21.98 0.17
C PRO A 468 8.31 21.06 -1.00
N THR A 469 7.39 20.72 -1.91
CA THR A 469 7.67 19.83 -3.05
C THR A 469 8.15 20.64 -4.25
N ASP A 470 9.17 20.12 -4.94
CA ASP A 470 9.73 20.73 -6.15
C ASP A 470 8.66 20.92 -7.23
N ALA A 471 8.60 22.11 -7.83
CA ALA A 471 7.63 22.44 -8.88
C ALA A 471 7.71 21.46 -10.05
N ALA A 472 8.91 20.97 -10.41
CA ALA A 472 9.11 19.98 -11.47
C ALA A 472 8.44 18.65 -11.19
N VAL A 473 8.43 18.25 -9.92
CA VAL A 473 7.77 17.02 -9.50
C VAL A 473 6.26 17.21 -9.57
N LEU A 474 5.75 18.40 -9.20
CA LEU A 474 4.33 18.73 -9.30
C LEU A 474 3.87 18.75 -10.77
N SER A 475 4.56 19.49 -11.66
CA SER A 475 4.27 19.55 -13.09
C SER A 475 4.32 18.16 -13.72
N LEU A 476 5.34 17.36 -13.42
CA LEU A 476 5.44 16.00 -13.95
C LEU A 476 4.28 15.09 -13.49
N LEU A 477 3.82 15.22 -12.25
CA LEU A 477 2.67 14.45 -11.77
C LEU A 477 1.37 14.91 -12.44
N GLU A 478 1.11 16.21 -12.49
CA GLU A 478 -0.16 16.76 -12.99
C GLU A 478 -0.23 16.73 -14.52
N ASP A 479 0.85 17.06 -15.22
CA ASP A 479 0.89 17.24 -16.66
C ASP A 479 1.36 15.99 -17.42
N ASP A 480 2.43 15.32 -16.98
CA ASP A 480 2.91 14.12 -17.67
C ASP A 480 2.20 12.85 -17.20
N GLN A 481 1.94 12.71 -15.89
CA GLN A 481 1.32 11.52 -15.30
C GLN A 481 -0.21 11.60 -15.16
N LYS A 482 -0.79 12.80 -15.30
CA LYS A 482 -2.22 13.08 -15.09
C LYS A 482 -2.71 12.62 -13.71
N ILE A 483 -1.89 12.84 -12.69
CA ILE A 483 -2.16 12.53 -11.28
C ILE A 483 -2.52 13.83 -10.57
N GLY A 484 -3.74 13.88 -10.04
CA GLY A 484 -4.18 15.02 -9.23
C GLY A 484 -3.46 15.08 -7.88
N ILE A 485 -3.22 16.28 -7.39
CA ILE A 485 -2.61 16.50 -6.08
C ILE A 485 -3.62 17.19 -5.18
N ASN A 486 -3.94 16.55 -4.05
CA ASN A 486 -4.69 17.19 -2.98
C ASN A 486 -3.70 17.88 -2.04
N ASP A 487 -3.64 19.21 -2.10
CA ASP A 487 -2.74 19.97 -1.24
C ASP A 487 -3.16 19.83 0.23
N ILE A 488 -2.21 19.38 1.06
CA ILE A 488 -2.42 19.15 2.49
C ILE A 488 -1.42 19.97 3.33
N PRO A 489 -1.82 20.40 4.53
CA PRO A 489 -0.91 21.04 5.46
C PRO A 489 0.18 20.04 5.94
N VAL A 490 1.39 20.57 6.13
CA VAL A 490 2.52 19.79 6.67
C VAL A 490 2.28 19.48 8.14
N HIS A 491 2.31 18.19 8.49
CA HIS A 491 2.27 17.67 9.85
C HIS A 491 3.42 16.68 10.06
N ASN A 492 3.89 16.56 11.30
CA ASN A 492 5.03 15.71 11.65
C ASN A 492 4.81 15.01 13.00
N THR A 493 3.62 14.45 13.19
CA THR A 493 3.23 13.74 14.42
C THR A 493 2.76 12.34 14.05
N PRO A 494 3.25 11.29 14.73
CA PRO A 494 2.73 9.95 14.51
C PRO A 494 1.24 9.91 14.88
N PRO A 495 0.45 9.12 14.15
CA PRO A 495 -0.97 8.98 14.44
C PRO A 495 -1.23 8.31 15.80
N PHE A 496 -0.28 7.50 16.28
CA PHE A 496 -0.28 6.85 17.60
C PHE A 496 1.14 6.41 18.00
N ASP A 497 1.36 6.23 19.30
CA ASP A 497 2.66 5.81 19.85
C ASP A 497 3.02 4.37 19.46
N PRO A 498 4.33 4.05 19.31
CA PRO A 498 4.77 2.68 19.08
C PRO A 498 4.29 1.79 20.24
N PRO A 499 3.61 0.67 19.96
CA PRO A 499 3.12 -0.19 21.01
C PRO A 499 4.32 -0.79 21.75
N ASP A 500 4.23 -0.79 23.09
CA ASP A 500 5.08 -1.65 23.89
C ASP A 500 4.91 -3.11 23.43
N MET A 501 5.95 -3.92 23.62
CA MET A 501 5.85 -5.37 23.42
C MET A 501 4.61 -5.88 24.16
N VAL A 502 3.82 -6.74 23.52
CA VAL A 502 2.68 -7.42 24.14
C VAL A 502 3.17 -8.72 24.79
N PRO A 503 3.49 -8.77 26.11
CA PRO A 503 4.02 -9.99 26.72
C PRO A 503 2.94 -11.07 26.85
N THR A 504 1.71 -10.64 27.13
CA THR A 504 0.57 -11.52 27.34
C THR A 504 -0.71 -10.91 26.82
N TYR A 505 -1.69 -11.77 26.50
CA TYR A 505 -3.01 -11.34 26.05
C TYR A 505 -4.09 -12.37 26.42
N GLN A 506 -5.35 -11.96 26.33
CA GLN A 506 -6.51 -12.84 26.44
C GLN A 506 -7.44 -12.66 25.24
N LEU A 507 -8.10 -13.73 24.82
CA LEU A 507 -9.10 -13.65 23.75
C LEU A 507 -10.45 -13.16 24.27
N TYR A 508 -10.81 -13.49 25.49
CA TYR A 508 -12.06 -13.11 26.14
C TYR A 508 -11.89 -13.08 27.66
N ALA A 509 -12.74 -12.31 28.35
CA ALA A 509 -12.69 -12.20 29.81
C ALA A 509 -12.88 -13.56 30.50
N GLY A 510 -11.96 -13.93 31.40
CA GLY A 510 -11.95 -15.23 32.06
C GLY A 510 -11.38 -16.39 31.22
N GLY A 511 -10.81 -16.11 30.04
CA GLY A 511 -10.09 -17.10 29.23
C GLY A 511 -8.65 -17.33 29.68
N PRO A 512 -7.92 -18.24 28.99
CA PRO A 512 -6.48 -18.40 29.20
C PRO A 512 -5.72 -17.09 28.93
N VAL A 513 -4.64 -16.91 29.67
CA VAL A 513 -3.62 -15.90 29.36
C VAL A 513 -2.61 -16.56 28.43
N TYR A 514 -2.49 -16.04 27.22
CA TYR A 514 -1.50 -16.46 26.23
C TYR A 514 -0.27 -15.55 26.30
N SER A 515 0.85 -16.02 25.78
CA SER A 515 2.10 -15.25 25.73
C SER A 515 2.59 -15.12 24.30
N ALA A 516 3.14 -13.95 23.96
CA ALA A 516 3.87 -13.78 22.72
C ALA A 516 5.10 -14.69 22.71
N THR A 517 5.50 -15.14 21.53
CA THR A 517 6.62 -16.06 21.31
C THR A 517 7.85 -15.30 20.86
N GLU A 518 8.97 -15.46 21.56
CA GLU A 518 10.25 -14.89 21.14
C GLU A 518 10.77 -15.60 19.89
N ILE A 519 11.26 -14.83 18.92
CA ILE A 519 12.03 -15.36 17.81
C ILE A 519 13.44 -15.68 18.34
N PRO A 520 13.87 -16.95 18.30
CA PRO A 520 15.05 -17.41 19.03
C PRO A 520 16.39 -16.99 18.39
N ALA A 521 16.36 -16.36 17.21
CA ALA A 521 17.55 -16.01 16.44
C ALA A 521 17.37 -14.65 15.76
N SER A 522 18.46 -13.88 15.66
CA SER A 522 18.52 -12.61 14.91
C SER A 522 18.58 -12.81 13.40
N SER A 523 18.61 -14.04 12.91
CA SER A 523 18.62 -14.37 11.48
C SER A 523 17.84 -15.66 11.22
N LEU A 524 16.93 -15.61 10.24
CA LEU A 524 16.01 -16.69 9.92
C LEU A 524 16.17 -17.11 8.45
N ALA A 525 16.12 -18.42 8.20
CA ALA A 525 16.12 -19.02 6.85
C ALA A 525 15.42 -20.39 6.91
N GLY A 526 14.55 -20.70 5.94
CA GLY A 526 13.88 -22.01 5.83
C GLY A 526 12.97 -22.35 7.02
N VAL A 527 12.37 -21.35 7.66
CA VAL A 527 11.55 -21.50 8.87
C VAL A 527 10.17 -20.88 8.71
N SER A 528 9.20 -21.45 9.41
CA SER A 528 7.83 -20.93 9.44
C SER A 528 7.34 -20.74 10.87
N PHE A 529 6.91 -19.52 11.19
CA PHE A 529 6.25 -19.16 12.44
C PHE A 529 4.77 -18.98 12.17
N THR A 530 3.93 -19.81 12.79
CA THR A 530 2.46 -19.80 12.60
C THR A 530 1.76 -19.86 13.97
N PRO A 531 0.51 -19.40 14.08
CA PRO A 531 -0.18 -19.36 15.36
C PRO A 531 -0.41 -20.79 15.90
N ASP A 532 -0.13 -21.01 17.19
CA ASP A 532 -0.49 -22.26 17.87
C ASP A 532 -1.76 -22.01 18.70
N MET A 533 -2.85 -22.69 18.33
CA MET A 533 -4.17 -22.52 18.95
C MET A 533 -4.21 -22.80 20.46
N GLN A 534 -3.20 -23.45 21.03
CA GLN A 534 -3.15 -23.77 22.47
C GLN A 534 -2.29 -22.78 23.25
N THR A 535 -1.23 -22.22 22.65
CA THR A 535 -0.23 -21.41 23.37
C THR A 535 -0.11 -19.98 22.87
N ASN A 536 -0.38 -19.72 21.58
CA ASN A 536 -0.28 -18.41 20.95
C ASN A 536 -1.25 -18.30 19.74
N PRO A 537 -2.58 -18.31 19.97
CA PRO A 537 -3.58 -18.37 18.91
C PRO A 537 -3.62 -17.15 17.97
N LEU A 538 -3.14 -15.98 18.42
CA LEU A 538 -3.04 -14.78 17.58
C LEU A 538 -1.69 -14.66 16.85
N GLY A 539 -0.75 -15.56 17.10
CA GLY A 539 0.56 -15.55 16.45
C GLY A 539 1.36 -14.29 16.73
N PHE A 540 1.46 -13.87 18.00
CA PHE A 540 2.34 -12.78 18.39
C PHE A 540 3.77 -13.26 18.49
N PHE A 541 4.62 -12.72 17.62
CA PHE A 541 6.04 -13.01 17.58
C PHE A 541 6.82 -11.73 17.85
N TYR A 542 7.91 -11.83 18.60
CA TYR A 542 8.75 -10.66 18.87
C TYR A 542 10.23 -10.97 18.77
N SER A 543 11.01 -9.95 18.41
CA SER A 543 12.48 -10.00 18.43
C SER A 543 13.02 -8.93 19.40
N ASN A 544 14.00 -9.29 20.23
CA ASN A 544 14.67 -8.37 21.17
C ASN A 544 15.82 -7.57 20.53
N GLY A 545 16.02 -7.68 19.21
CA GLY A 545 17.06 -7.00 18.46
C GLY A 545 16.84 -7.15 16.95
N GLU A 546 17.77 -6.61 16.16
CA GLU A 546 17.72 -6.68 14.70
C GLU A 546 17.40 -8.10 14.21
N LEU A 547 16.44 -8.20 13.30
CA LEU A 547 15.98 -9.46 12.73
C LEU A 547 16.19 -9.47 11.22
N LEU A 548 17.02 -10.40 10.74
CA LEU A 548 17.30 -10.58 9.32
C LEU A 548 16.53 -11.80 8.79
N LEU A 549 15.75 -11.60 7.74
CA LEU A 549 14.99 -12.65 7.05
C LEU A 549 15.70 -12.99 5.73
N TYR A 550 16.27 -14.19 5.65
CA TYR A 550 16.84 -14.78 4.44
C TYR A 550 15.79 -15.64 3.71
N ASP A 551 16.23 -16.64 2.95
CA ASP A 551 15.37 -17.40 2.04
C ASP A 551 14.33 -18.26 2.77
N ASP A 552 13.17 -18.43 2.13
CA ASP A 552 12.12 -19.37 2.52
C ASP A 552 11.63 -19.17 3.98
N VAL A 553 11.40 -17.91 4.38
CA VAL A 553 10.85 -17.55 5.69
C VAL A 553 9.36 -17.25 5.59
N THR A 554 8.54 -17.82 6.48
CA THR A 554 7.11 -17.49 6.60
C THR A 554 6.77 -17.08 8.02
N ILE A 555 6.09 -15.94 8.18
CA ILE A 555 5.54 -15.46 9.43
C ILE A 555 4.04 -15.21 9.22
N GLN A 556 3.21 -15.96 9.94
CA GLN A 556 1.76 -15.80 9.95
C GLN A 556 1.31 -15.36 11.34
N GLY A 557 0.97 -14.08 11.48
CA GLY A 557 0.68 -13.42 12.75
C GLY A 557 1.24 -12.01 12.79
N THR A 558 1.37 -11.44 13.98
CA THR A 558 1.94 -10.11 14.20
C THR A 558 3.38 -10.23 14.63
N LEU A 559 4.30 -9.78 13.78
CA LEU A 559 5.72 -9.63 14.11
C LEU A 559 5.98 -8.28 14.78
N MET A 560 6.63 -8.27 15.93
CA MET A 560 6.94 -7.06 16.70
C MET A 560 8.45 -6.91 16.93
N GLY A 561 9.00 -5.72 16.70
CA GLY A 561 10.29 -5.33 17.27
C GLY A 561 10.12 -4.95 18.74
N ALA A 562 10.80 -5.63 19.66
CA ALA A 562 10.72 -5.31 21.09
C ALA A 562 11.70 -4.18 21.45
N GLY A 563 11.17 -3.00 21.78
CA GLY A 563 11.95 -1.81 22.14
C GLY A 563 12.16 -0.86 20.95
N GLY A 564 12.46 0.41 21.20
CA GLY A 564 12.35 1.50 20.22
C GLY A 564 13.28 1.45 18.99
N ASN A 565 14.30 0.59 18.96
CA ASN A 565 15.37 0.62 17.94
C ASN A 565 15.61 -0.76 17.29
N VAL A 566 14.54 -1.48 16.94
CA VAL A 566 14.65 -2.82 16.33
C VAL A 566 14.36 -2.76 14.83
N ASP A 567 15.41 -2.97 14.05
CA ASP A 567 15.35 -3.12 12.59
C ASP A 567 14.83 -4.51 12.18
N LEU A 568 13.92 -4.53 11.21
CA LEU A 568 13.53 -5.72 10.46
C LEU A 568 14.12 -5.62 9.06
N ARG A 569 14.98 -6.57 8.69
CA ARG A 569 15.65 -6.59 7.38
C ARG A 569 15.26 -7.82 6.60
N ILE A 570 14.79 -7.63 5.37
CA ILE A 570 14.47 -8.70 4.44
C ILE A 570 15.58 -8.75 3.39
N ALA A 571 16.41 -9.79 3.44
CA ALA A 571 17.57 -9.96 2.57
C ALA A 571 17.46 -11.15 1.61
N GLY A 572 16.63 -12.13 1.92
CA GLY A 572 16.42 -13.31 1.07
C GLY A 572 15.18 -13.25 0.18
N THR A 573 14.90 -14.39 -0.43
CA THR A 573 13.80 -14.60 -1.37
C THR A 573 12.68 -15.46 -0.75
N LYS A 574 11.46 -15.33 -1.27
CA LYS A 574 10.26 -16.03 -0.74
C LYS A 574 10.03 -15.77 0.75
N VAL A 575 10.15 -14.52 1.16
CA VAL A 575 9.79 -14.09 2.51
C VAL A 575 8.32 -13.71 2.54
N HIS A 576 7.53 -14.40 3.35
CA HIS A 576 6.08 -14.19 3.47
C HIS A 576 5.74 -13.69 4.87
N ILE A 577 5.11 -12.51 4.98
CA ILE A 577 4.58 -11.98 6.24
C ILE A 577 3.10 -11.69 6.05
N SER A 578 2.25 -12.31 6.86
CA SER A 578 0.79 -12.27 6.70
C SER A 578 0.08 -12.32 8.05
N PRO A 579 -1.17 -11.83 8.14
CA PRO A 579 -1.86 -11.78 9.43
C PRO A 579 -2.31 -13.17 9.87
N ALA A 580 -2.51 -13.33 11.18
CA ALA A 580 -3.18 -14.52 11.72
C ALA A 580 -4.66 -14.49 11.36
N TYR A 581 -5.25 -15.68 11.17
CA TYR A 581 -6.69 -15.80 11.00
C TYR A 581 -7.41 -15.48 12.31
N ILE A 582 -8.35 -14.53 12.24
CA ILE A 582 -9.28 -14.24 13.33
C ILE A 582 -10.69 -14.57 12.83
N PRO A 583 -11.47 -15.39 13.57
CA PRO A 583 -12.84 -15.68 13.18
C PRO A 583 -13.68 -14.40 13.14
N PRO A 584 -14.58 -14.26 12.14
CA PRO A 584 -15.34 -13.04 11.95
C PRO A 584 -16.28 -12.76 13.12
N LEU A 585 -16.61 -11.47 13.30
CA LEU A 585 -17.70 -11.06 14.18
C LEU A 585 -19.04 -11.55 13.61
N LEU A 586 -19.99 -11.85 14.50
CA LEU A 586 -21.33 -12.27 14.15
C LEU A 586 -21.99 -11.22 13.24
N ASN A 587 -22.36 -11.64 12.03
CA ASN A 587 -22.94 -10.79 10.97
C ASN A 587 -22.01 -9.70 10.40
N ALA A 588 -20.69 -9.81 10.58
CA ALA A 588 -19.76 -8.92 9.89
C ALA A 588 -19.60 -9.28 8.41
N SER A 589 -19.49 -8.25 7.57
CA SER A 589 -19.25 -8.36 6.12
C SER A 589 -17.79 -8.18 5.73
N SER A 590 -16.94 -7.72 6.64
CA SER A 590 -15.48 -7.58 6.47
C SER A 590 -14.74 -8.53 7.41
N ALA A 591 -13.58 -9.00 6.97
CA ALA A 591 -12.65 -9.71 7.84
C ALA A 591 -12.02 -8.74 8.85
N VAL A 592 -11.64 -9.25 10.01
CA VAL A 592 -10.85 -8.50 10.99
C VAL A 592 -9.43 -9.04 10.94
N GLU A 593 -8.46 -8.15 10.76
CA GLU A 593 -7.04 -8.51 10.75
C GLU A 593 -6.28 -7.66 11.76
N LEU A 594 -5.35 -8.31 12.47
CA LEU A 594 -4.31 -7.59 13.21
C LEU A 594 -3.19 -7.21 12.25
N PRO A 595 -2.36 -6.21 12.60
CA PRO A 595 -1.15 -5.92 11.84
C PRO A 595 -0.27 -7.15 11.69
N SER A 596 0.34 -7.32 10.53
CA SER A 596 1.27 -8.42 10.28
C SER A 596 2.68 -8.07 10.72
N ALA A 597 3.01 -6.78 10.76
CA ALA A 597 4.25 -6.28 11.33
C ALA A 597 4.05 -4.92 12.01
N LEU A 598 4.66 -4.78 13.19
CA LEU A 598 4.77 -3.56 13.98
C LEU A 598 6.26 -3.36 14.30
N VAL A 599 6.90 -2.46 13.56
CA VAL A 599 8.35 -2.24 13.60
C VAL A 599 8.60 -0.86 14.19
N SER A 600 9.31 -0.78 15.31
CA SER A 600 9.52 0.47 16.03
C SER A 600 10.53 1.41 15.35
N ASP A 601 11.46 0.84 14.59
CA ASP A 601 12.57 1.52 13.92
C ASP A 601 12.38 1.33 12.41
N ASP A 602 13.28 0.60 11.73
CA ASP A 602 13.22 0.44 10.29
C ASP A 602 12.76 -0.94 9.81
N LEU A 603 12.00 -0.94 8.72
CA LEU A 603 11.75 -2.12 7.90
C LEU A 603 12.48 -1.93 6.56
N ARG A 604 13.52 -2.73 6.31
CA ARG A 604 14.37 -2.59 5.14
C ARG A 604 14.31 -3.83 4.23
N LEU A 605 14.11 -3.63 2.94
CA LEU A 605 14.28 -4.66 1.91
C LEU A 605 15.62 -4.45 1.21
N GLU A 606 16.48 -5.45 1.22
CA GLU A 606 17.82 -5.38 0.62
C GLU A 606 17.80 -5.66 -0.90
N SER A 607 18.93 -5.40 -1.57
CA SER A 607 19.10 -5.73 -2.98
C SER A 607 18.92 -7.23 -3.24
N GLY A 608 18.08 -7.58 -4.22
CA GLY A 608 17.75 -8.96 -4.59
C GLY A 608 16.71 -9.65 -3.72
N ALA A 609 16.19 -8.99 -2.67
CA ALA A 609 15.16 -9.57 -1.81
C ALA A 609 13.81 -9.75 -2.52
N GLU A 610 13.06 -10.78 -2.15
CA GLU A 610 11.69 -11.02 -2.62
C GLU A 610 10.74 -11.20 -1.43
N ALA A 611 9.84 -10.25 -1.24
CA ALA A 611 8.89 -10.22 -0.13
C ALA A 611 7.44 -10.27 -0.62
N VAL A 612 6.60 -11.00 0.13
CA VAL A 612 5.14 -11.01 -0.01
C VAL A 612 4.56 -10.57 1.33
N LEU A 613 4.01 -9.35 1.36
CA LEU A 613 3.45 -8.74 2.56
C LEU A 613 1.93 -8.69 2.44
N ARG A 614 1.22 -9.08 3.49
CA ARG A 614 -0.25 -9.04 3.56
C ARG A 614 -0.73 -8.30 4.79
N GLY A 615 -1.88 -7.65 4.68
CA GLY A 615 -2.54 -6.96 5.79
C GLY A 615 -1.88 -5.62 6.13
N MET A 616 -1.90 -5.21 7.39
CA MET A 616 -1.33 -3.92 7.80
C MET A 616 0.12 -4.06 8.29
N VAL A 617 1.00 -3.20 7.81
CA VAL A 617 2.39 -3.04 8.28
C VAL A 617 2.56 -1.62 8.80
N THR A 618 3.07 -1.48 10.02
CA THR A 618 3.36 -0.17 10.61
C THR A 618 4.83 -0.09 11.02
N VAL A 619 5.50 0.98 10.59
CA VAL A 619 6.94 1.20 10.79
C VAL A 619 7.17 2.61 11.32
N TRP A 620 7.66 2.75 12.55
CA TRP A 620 7.67 4.06 13.22
C TRP A 620 8.77 5.02 12.76
N ASP A 621 9.87 4.49 12.25
CA ASP A 621 10.90 5.31 11.59
C ASP A 621 10.83 5.15 10.08
N GLU A 622 11.53 4.18 9.47
CA GLU A 622 11.67 4.13 8.02
C GLU A 622 11.25 2.79 7.38
N PHE A 623 10.33 2.86 6.43
CA PHE A 623 10.14 1.79 5.44
C PHE A 623 11.03 2.08 4.23
N GLU A 624 12.09 1.27 4.06
CA GLU A 624 13.06 1.45 2.98
C GLU A 624 13.20 0.21 2.10
N ILE A 625 13.05 0.39 0.79
CA ILE A 625 13.53 -0.55 -0.20
C ILE A 625 14.88 -0.02 -0.68
N LYS A 626 15.97 -0.67 -0.22
CA LYS A 626 17.34 -0.26 -0.52
C LYS A 626 17.62 -0.33 -2.02
N MET A 627 18.55 0.51 -2.45
CA MET A 627 19.07 0.49 -3.80
C MET A 627 19.56 -0.93 -4.15
N GLY A 628 19.22 -1.41 -5.34
CA GLY A 628 19.47 -2.80 -5.69
C GLY A 628 19.24 -3.11 -7.15
N SER A 629 19.30 -4.39 -7.50
CA SER A 629 18.88 -4.84 -8.82
C SER A 629 17.36 -4.68 -8.98
N GLN A 630 16.91 -4.25 -10.16
CA GLN A 630 16.17 -5.15 -11.03
C GLN A 630 15.21 -6.19 -10.44
N THR A 631 15.84 -7.18 -9.82
CA THR A 631 15.21 -8.41 -9.35
C THR A 631 14.57 -8.30 -7.98
N THR A 632 14.84 -7.24 -7.21
CA THR A 632 14.15 -7.00 -5.94
C THR A 632 12.65 -6.90 -6.19
N ALA A 633 11.86 -7.62 -5.40
CA ALA A 633 10.41 -7.65 -5.52
C ALA A 633 9.74 -7.51 -4.15
N CYS A 634 8.63 -6.77 -4.14
CA CYS A 634 7.77 -6.65 -2.97
C CYS A 634 6.33 -6.64 -3.47
N ASP A 635 5.61 -7.74 -3.24
CA ASP A 635 4.18 -7.83 -3.47
C ASP A 635 3.45 -7.55 -2.15
N PHE A 636 3.07 -6.30 -1.93
CA PHE A 636 2.37 -5.87 -0.73
C PHE A 636 0.89 -5.61 -1.03
N GLU A 637 0.02 -6.46 -0.49
CA GLU A 637 -1.43 -6.25 -0.50
C GLU A 637 -1.92 -5.94 0.93
N GLY A 638 -2.35 -4.69 1.17
CA GLY A 638 -2.89 -4.24 2.44
C GLY A 638 -2.66 -2.74 2.69
N ARG A 639 -2.09 -2.40 3.85
CA ARG A 639 -1.90 -1.01 4.31
C ARG A 639 -0.49 -0.80 4.87
N LEU A 640 0.24 0.17 4.35
CA LEU A 640 1.51 0.65 4.90
C LEU A 640 1.27 1.96 5.66
N ALA A 641 1.62 1.99 6.94
CA ALA A 641 1.78 3.22 7.69
C ALA A 641 3.25 3.36 8.11
N THR A 642 3.91 4.46 7.75
CA THR A 642 5.33 4.64 8.04
C THR A 642 5.74 6.06 8.41
N GLY A 643 6.80 6.21 9.21
CA GLY A 643 7.38 7.52 9.48
C GLY A 643 7.92 8.17 8.21
N ALA A 644 8.86 7.49 7.54
CA ALA A 644 9.48 7.88 6.28
C ALA A 644 9.39 6.74 5.26
N LEU A 645 9.07 7.08 4.02
CA LEU A 645 9.01 6.13 2.91
C LEU A 645 10.16 6.37 1.93
N ARG A 646 10.96 5.32 1.69
CA ARG A 646 12.07 5.37 0.73
C ARG A 646 12.11 4.16 -0.17
N VAL A 647 11.75 4.33 -1.43
CA VAL A 647 11.95 3.35 -2.49
C VAL A 647 13.09 3.85 -3.36
N ARG A 648 14.28 3.24 -3.19
CA ARG A 648 15.51 3.67 -3.85
C ARG A 648 15.68 3.08 -5.26
N SER A 649 16.60 3.66 -6.02
CA SER A 649 16.83 3.36 -7.43
C SER A 649 17.30 1.93 -7.70
N ARG A 650 17.09 1.49 -8.95
CA ARG A 650 17.57 0.20 -9.46
C ARG A 650 18.87 0.40 -10.25
N TYR A 651 19.87 -0.45 -10.03
CA TYR A 651 21.19 -0.32 -10.67
C TYR A 651 21.13 -0.24 -12.20
N GLU A 652 20.24 -1.01 -12.81
CA GLU A 652 20.08 -1.08 -14.26
C GLU A 652 19.57 0.24 -14.84
N TRP A 653 18.77 0.98 -14.08
CA TRP A 653 18.15 2.24 -14.48
C TRP A 653 19.07 3.46 -14.30
N GLN A 654 20.10 3.34 -13.44
CA GLN A 654 21.07 4.41 -13.16
C GLN A 654 22.08 4.59 -14.29
N GLN A 655 21.61 5.13 -15.40
CA GLN A 655 22.42 5.45 -16.58
C GLN A 655 22.78 6.94 -16.61
N THR A 656 23.79 7.30 -17.40
CA THR A 656 24.20 8.70 -17.57
C THR A 656 23.20 9.49 -18.39
N GLU A 657 23.23 10.82 -18.26
CA GLU A 657 22.39 11.73 -19.05
C GLU A 657 22.57 11.49 -20.57
N THR A 658 23.82 11.34 -21.00
CA THR A 658 24.19 11.03 -22.38
C THR A 658 23.62 9.71 -22.89
N TRP A 659 23.52 8.71 -22.01
CA TRP A 659 22.94 7.43 -22.36
C TRP A 659 21.43 7.55 -22.56
N TRP A 660 20.73 8.18 -21.61
CA TRP A 660 19.27 8.38 -21.68
C TRP A 660 18.88 9.17 -22.91
N LEU A 661 19.59 10.25 -23.18
CA LEU A 661 19.41 11.05 -24.39
C LEU A 661 19.63 10.22 -25.67
N SER A 662 20.69 9.40 -25.72
CA SER A 662 20.92 8.51 -26.87
C SER A 662 19.76 7.54 -27.06
N ARG A 663 19.20 6.97 -25.99
CA ARG A 663 18.03 6.08 -26.10
C ARG A 663 16.79 6.81 -26.57
N ALA A 664 16.54 8.03 -26.11
CA ALA A 664 15.43 8.85 -26.57
C ALA A 664 15.53 9.14 -28.08
N ASN A 665 16.73 9.45 -28.56
CA ASN A 665 16.98 9.66 -29.99
C ASN A 665 16.78 8.39 -30.81
N ASP A 666 17.29 7.25 -30.35
CA ASP A 666 17.09 5.96 -31.02
C ASP A 666 15.60 5.60 -31.09
N PHE A 667 14.84 5.88 -30.02
CA PHE A 667 13.40 5.70 -29.99
C PHE A 667 12.67 6.58 -31.01
N LEU A 668 12.97 7.89 -31.06
CA LEU A 668 12.34 8.80 -32.01
C LEU A 668 12.68 8.42 -33.46
N ALA A 669 13.92 8.01 -33.73
CA ALA A 669 14.31 7.48 -35.03
C ALA A 669 13.54 6.20 -35.37
N ALA A 670 13.32 5.31 -34.40
CA ALA A 670 12.52 4.10 -34.59
C ALA A 670 11.05 4.43 -34.89
N VAL A 671 10.43 5.35 -34.15
CA VAL A 671 9.05 5.81 -34.38
C VAL A 671 8.90 6.47 -35.76
N ALA A 672 9.84 7.33 -36.15
CA ALA A 672 9.87 7.94 -37.48
C ALA A 672 9.96 6.90 -38.61
N ASN A 673 10.54 5.73 -38.33
CA ASN A 673 10.61 4.59 -39.25
C ASN A 673 9.48 3.56 -39.05
N ASN A 674 8.36 3.96 -38.44
CA ASN A 674 7.17 3.13 -38.19
C ASN A 674 7.44 1.88 -37.31
N SER A 675 8.28 2.02 -36.29
CA SER A 675 8.47 0.97 -35.28
C SER A 675 7.14 0.60 -34.59
N PRO A 676 6.90 -0.69 -34.30
CA PRO A 676 5.73 -1.11 -33.51
C PRO A 676 5.84 -0.74 -32.02
N LEU A 677 7.04 -0.38 -31.53
CA LEU A 677 7.26 0.11 -30.17
C LEU A 677 6.94 1.61 -30.15
N ALA A 678 5.67 1.94 -29.94
CA ALA A 678 5.16 3.31 -30.04
C ALA A 678 5.47 4.19 -28.82
N TYR A 679 5.87 3.58 -27.69
CA TYR A 679 6.09 4.26 -26.42
C TYR A 679 7.50 4.04 -25.90
N PHE A 680 8.12 5.08 -25.37
CA PHE A 680 9.50 5.05 -24.89
C PHE A 680 9.77 4.00 -23.80
N PRO A 681 8.89 3.79 -22.79
CA PRO A 681 9.03 2.71 -21.82
C PRO A 681 9.15 1.32 -22.47
N GLN A 682 8.26 1.00 -23.42
CA GLN A 682 8.31 -0.28 -24.15
C GLN A 682 9.59 -0.41 -24.98
N PHE A 683 10.07 0.70 -25.56
CA PHE A 683 11.31 0.72 -26.31
C PHE A 683 12.52 0.40 -25.43
N VAL A 684 12.65 1.05 -24.27
CA VAL A 684 13.78 0.79 -23.36
C VAL A 684 13.69 -0.60 -22.72
N GLU A 685 12.49 -1.12 -22.45
CA GLU A 685 12.33 -2.51 -22.00
C GLU A 685 12.81 -3.49 -23.08
N ALA A 686 12.32 -3.35 -24.31
CA ALA A 686 12.65 -4.27 -25.40
C ALA A 686 14.12 -4.22 -25.82
N GLN A 687 14.74 -3.03 -25.80
CA GLN A 687 16.10 -2.83 -26.31
C GLN A 687 17.18 -2.91 -25.23
N GLN A 688 16.86 -2.57 -23.98
CA GLN A 688 17.84 -2.46 -22.88
C GLN A 688 17.53 -3.41 -21.72
N GLY A 689 16.35 -4.05 -21.71
CA GLY A 689 15.94 -4.94 -20.63
C GLY A 689 15.57 -4.19 -19.35
N LEU A 690 15.27 -2.90 -19.41
CA LEU A 690 14.77 -2.13 -18.27
C LEU A 690 13.30 -2.49 -18.02
N LEU A 691 13.03 -3.27 -16.97
CA LEU A 691 11.70 -3.81 -16.71
C LEU A 691 10.71 -2.70 -16.35
N VAL A 692 9.70 -2.45 -17.19
CA VAL A 692 8.73 -1.36 -16.97
C VAL A 692 7.65 -1.79 -15.97
N GLU A 693 7.26 -3.06 -16.00
CA GLU A 693 6.28 -3.61 -15.05
C GLU A 693 6.84 -3.57 -13.61
N PRO A 694 6.19 -2.83 -12.68
CA PRO A 694 6.69 -2.69 -11.32
C PRO A 694 6.70 -4.02 -10.56
N ARG A 695 7.88 -4.43 -10.11
CA ARG A 695 8.05 -5.56 -9.16
C ARG A 695 7.89 -5.15 -7.70
N LEU A 696 7.88 -3.84 -7.45
CA LEU A 696 7.66 -3.23 -6.15
C LEU A 696 6.26 -2.61 -6.17
N GLN A 697 5.32 -3.22 -5.46
CA GLN A 697 3.93 -2.77 -5.46
C GLN A 697 3.33 -2.76 -4.05
N ILE A 698 2.56 -1.71 -3.75
CA ILE A 698 1.71 -1.63 -2.57
C ILE A 698 0.29 -1.33 -3.04
N LYS A 699 -0.63 -2.26 -2.78
CA LYS A 699 -2.03 -2.17 -3.21
C LYS A 699 -2.99 -2.45 -2.06
N PRO A 700 -4.24 -1.94 -2.09
CA PRO A 700 -5.23 -2.25 -1.07
C PRO A 700 -5.58 -3.74 -1.08
N ALA A 701 -6.15 -4.22 0.02
CA ALA A 701 -6.68 -5.58 0.09
C ALA A 701 -7.78 -5.80 -0.95
N THR A 702 -7.74 -6.95 -1.64
CA THR A 702 -8.74 -7.33 -2.65
C THR A 702 -10.13 -7.56 -2.06
N GLN A 703 -10.21 -7.86 -0.76
CA GLN A 703 -11.45 -8.03 -0.01
C GLN A 703 -11.56 -6.94 1.09
N PRO A 704 -12.78 -6.54 1.49
CA PRO A 704 -12.96 -5.62 2.60
C PRO A 704 -12.39 -6.17 3.91
N VAL A 705 -11.40 -5.47 4.47
CA VAL A 705 -10.74 -5.80 5.75
C VAL A 705 -10.88 -4.62 6.71
N THR A 706 -11.10 -4.92 7.99
CA THR A 706 -11.03 -3.98 9.09
C THR A 706 -9.79 -4.28 9.91
N TYR A 707 -8.79 -3.39 9.85
CA TYR A 707 -7.56 -3.56 10.63
C TYR A 707 -7.79 -3.15 12.07
N HIS A 708 -7.27 -3.93 13.01
CA HIS A 708 -7.54 -3.73 14.42
C HIS A 708 -6.27 -3.81 15.27
N TRP A 709 -6.12 -2.84 16.17
CA TRP A 709 -5.11 -2.87 17.22
C TRP A 709 -5.63 -2.15 18.46
N GLN A 710 -5.45 -2.75 19.63
CA GLN A 710 -6.04 -2.29 20.89
C GLN A 710 -5.04 -2.31 22.05
N ASP A 711 -5.46 -1.80 23.21
CA ASP A 711 -4.77 -2.04 24.47
C ASP A 711 -4.95 -3.51 24.92
N TRP A 712 -3.85 -4.26 24.89
CA TRP A 712 -3.78 -5.68 25.22
C TRP A 712 -3.84 -6.00 26.71
N SER A 713 -3.94 -4.99 27.60
CA SER A 713 -4.39 -5.19 28.97
C SER A 713 -5.85 -5.68 29.03
N ASN A 714 -6.61 -5.46 27.95
CA ASN A 714 -7.98 -5.93 27.79
C ASN A 714 -8.06 -7.16 26.87
N PRO A 715 -9.04 -8.06 27.08
CA PRO A 715 -9.29 -9.16 26.16
C PRO A 715 -9.71 -8.68 24.77
N LEU A 716 -9.34 -9.43 23.72
CA LEU A 716 -9.70 -9.11 22.32
C LEU A 716 -11.21 -8.97 22.12
N PHE A 717 -12.00 -9.94 22.60
CA PHE A 717 -13.45 -9.94 22.54
C PHE A 717 -14.06 -9.52 23.87
N VAL A 718 -14.95 -8.53 23.82
CA VAL A 718 -15.64 -7.97 24.99
C VAL A 718 -17.15 -8.15 24.86
N PRO A 719 -17.93 -8.06 25.97
CA PRO A 719 -19.38 -8.07 25.90
C PRO A 719 -19.90 -6.97 24.95
N HIS A 720 -20.82 -7.33 24.07
CA HIS A 720 -21.50 -6.34 23.23
C HIS A 720 -22.30 -5.38 24.12
N PRO A 721 -22.41 -4.07 23.83
CA PRO A 721 -23.08 -3.09 24.71
C PRO A 721 -24.56 -3.41 25.06
N LYS A 722 -25.22 -4.24 24.25
CA LYS A 722 -26.60 -4.74 24.50
C LYS A 722 -26.66 -6.01 25.35
N ASP A 723 -25.53 -6.64 25.63
CA ASP A 723 -25.42 -7.83 26.47
C ASP A 723 -24.91 -7.45 27.87
N LYS A 724 -25.30 -8.24 28.87
CA LYS A 724 -24.80 -8.07 30.24
C LYS A 724 -23.42 -8.70 30.48
N ALA A 725 -23.01 -9.62 29.61
CA ALA A 725 -21.76 -10.38 29.66
C ALA A 725 -21.50 -11.02 28.29
N LEU A 726 -20.44 -11.83 28.19
CA LEU A 726 -20.16 -12.62 27.00
C LEU A 726 -21.30 -13.62 26.70
N ARG A 727 -21.41 -14.02 25.43
CA ARG A 727 -22.43 -14.95 24.94
C ARG A 727 -21.76 -16.21 24.43
N TRP A 728 -22.40 -17.35 24.67
CA TRP A 728 -21.87 -18.67 24.35
C TRP A 728 -22.95 -19.51 23.66
N ASP A 729 -22.56 -20.21 22.61
CA ASP A 729 -23.41 -21.19 21.93
C ASP A 729 -22.98 -22.60 22.32
N LEU A 730 -23.96 -23.48 22.57
CA LEU A 730 -23.71 -24.89 22.85
C LEU A 730 -23.33 -25.61 21.54
N VAL A 731 -22.10 -26.13 21.49
CA VAL A 731 -21.59 -26.88 20.33
C VAL A 731 -21.87 -28.36 20.50
N GLN A 732 -21.59 -28.91 21.68
CA GLN A 732 -21.69 -30.33 21.95
C GLN A 732 -22.18 -30.59 23.36
N TRP A 733 -22.99 -31.63 23.53
CA TRP A 733 -23.40 -32.18 24.81
C TRP A 733 -23.20 -33.69 24.82
N VAL A 734 -22.41 -34.19 25.77
CA VAL A 734 -22.17 -35.61 25.97
C VAL A 734 -22.68 -36.00 27.35
N ASP A 735 -23.60 -36.94 27.37
CA ASP A 735 -24.15 -37.50 28.59
C ASP A 735 -23.52 -38.88 28.82
N ASP A 736 -22.89 -39.07 29.98
CA ASP A 736 -22.12 -40.27 30.37
C ASP A 736 -20.69 -40.31 29.78
N LEU A 737 -19.74 -39.73 30.52
CA LEU A 737 -18.29 -39.72 30.23
C LEU A 737 -17.52 -40.84 30.93
#